data_AF-A0A3P7NW10-F1
#
_entry.id   AF-A0A3P7NW10-F1
#
_cell.length_a   1.000
_cell.length_b   1.000
_cell.length_c   1.000
_cell.angle_alpha   90.00
_cell.angle_beta   90.00
_cell.angle_gamma   90.00
#
_symmetry.space_group_name_H-M   'P 1'
#
loop_
_entity.id
_entity.type
_entity.pdbx_description
1 polymer ?
#
loop_
_entity_poly.entity_id
_entity_poly.type
_entity_poly.pdbx_seq_one_letter_code
_entity_poly.pdbx_strand_id
1 'polypeptide(L)'
;MRKKRFLSLVLVLTLMLTSLIQEGLPVYAASDPSNFIFDISEGGIAVSAGTDADTIKVAYGIALELDNIPKIQEITIIGTTTGNKVVVDGVLANITIDTVDIQHSSGFISAFELINAANVTLTLEGSNILKSNSNFAGMGVGIGQSVTIKGTGSLTATGGNYGAGIGGGNNGAGGIITIEGGTVNAAGGLSGAGIGGGYYGAGGDITISGGTVTATGGNNGAGIGGGTNRSGGDVIISGGTVTATGGRSGSGIGGGSFGAGGNIAILGGDVFATAGEYGGGIGAGFGESSGFITIFEEATVIAVSQESSAAIKTVNGTLEDASTANIMMASFVNAQTANTSVQIRSDGITYSFIPTVDYRSIARTVLPNNTYQVKANDILQSHSYGLISDFTDFIIQEEKLKVFSNLVATPDSTSVELIEAAIYTMTQAEAIDEAAVKTAIEDKIVTLALDGVSTSVTKVLYTPAIVGDSGTPDGTDGTYTFTVDLTKGSATATTAVLTMTITATTYDEELVATVKGLVEGAPYTITQAEATDEAVVKTAIEDKIATLALDGVLTSVTKVLYTPAIAGDAGTPDGINGTYTFTVDLSKGAAEDTTATLTMTVTATGFSGSGGGGSTKRTQPSQDTVIVIVNGKEEDVGKQTNTTEDGKSTVVIEVVNSMVESKIDEAIKNNITPNGNVIQIPIVDTKSEVAKVELMGNTIKKLEESIFNISIKRDTVEYIIPAEEFAISKIAENLGLRKVIWKISRLM
;
A
#
# COMPACT_ATOMS: atom_id res chain seq x y z
N MET A 1 -57.22 5.37 -71.34
CA MET A 1 -55.94 4.68 -71.67
C MET A 1 -54.94 4.94 -70.56
N ARG A 2 -54.17 3.92 -70.21
CA ARG A 2 -53.64 3.62 -68.85
C ARG A 2 -52.58 4.59 -68.33
N LYS A 3 -52.85 5.16 -67.15
CA LYS A 3 -51.86 5.41 -66.08
C LYS A 3 -51.52 4.07 -65.39
N LYS A 4 -50.25 3.81 -65.11
CA LYS A 4 -49.70 2.92 -64.05
C LYS A 4 -48.15 3.09 -64.03
N ARG A 5 -47.58 3.62 -62.94
CA ARG A 5 -46.80 2.92 -61.89
C ARG A 5 -45.59 2.11 -62.42
N PHE A 6 -44.36 2.42 -62.01
CA PHE A 6 -43.66 1.82 -60.86
C PHE A 6 -42.27 2.47 -60.62
N LEU A 7 -41.83 2.35 -59.38
CA LEU A 7 -40.67 2.95 -58.72
C LEU A 7 -39.51 1.92 -58.62
N SER A 8 -38.28 2.42 -58.45
CA SER A 8 -37.07 1.75 -57.92
C SER A 8 -36.09 1.11 -58.91
N LEU A 9 -34.86 1.65 -59.01
CA LEU A 9 -33.62 1.09 -58.41
C LEU A 9 -32.41 1.90 -58.94
N VAL A 10 -31.70 2.60 -58.04
CA VAL A 10 -30.46 3.33 -58.35
C VAL A 10 -29.28 2.41 -58.05
N LEU A 11 -28.51 2.05 -59.08
CA LEU A 11 -27.18 1.46 -58.99
C LEU A 11 -26.29 2.24 -59.96
N VAL A 12 -25.42 3.10 -59.44
CA VAL A 12 -24.37 3.77 -60.22
C VAL A 12 -23.03 3.35 -59.65
N LEU A 13 -22.39 2.46 -60.40
CA LEU A 13 -21.03 1.97 -60.25
C LEU A 13 -20.09 2.98 -60.92
N THR A 14 -19.19 3.63 -60.17
CA THR A 14 -18.17 4.52 -60.75
C THR A 14 -16.80 4.31 -60.10
N LEU A 15 -15.88 3.78 -60.91
CA LEU A 15 -14.42 4.02 -61.00
C LEU A 15 -13.56 3.92 -59.72
N MET A 16 -13.01 2.72 -59.49
CA MET A 16 -11.67 2.55 -58.91
C MET A 16 -10.71 2.23 -60.06
N LEU A 17 -10.04 3.26 -60.57
CA LEU A 17 -8.91 3.11 -61.48
C LEU A 17 -7.72 2.65 -60.62
N THR A 18 -7.47 1.34 -60.54
CA THR A 18 -6.23 0.84 -59.94
C THR A 18 -5.08 1.20 -60.87
N SER A 19 -4.44 2.32 -60.55
CA SER A 19 -3.08 2.62 -60.93
C SER A 19 -2.18 1.50 -60.41
N LEU A 20 -1.93 0.47 -61.21
CA LEU A 20 -0.69 -0.30 -61.12
C LEU A 20 0.43 0.67 -61.50
N ILE A 21 0.87 1.48 -60.53
CA ILE A 21 2.28 1.87 -60.52
C ILE A 21 2.97 0.57 -60.13
N GLN A 22 3.51 -0.10 -61.13
CA GLN A 22 4.65 -0.96 -60.90
C GLN A 22 5.72 -0.02 -60.37
N GLU A 23 5.79 0.15 -59.05
CA GLU A 23 6.89 0.86 -58.42
C GLU A 23 8.13 0.14 -58.89
N GLY A 24 8.90 0.80 -59.77
CA GLY A 24 10.22 0.31 -60.09
C GLY A 24 10.89 0.11 -58.76
N LEU A 25 11.31 -1.13 -58.48
CA LEU A 25 12.13 -1.41 -57.30
C LEU A 25 13.23 -0.33 -57.30
N PRO A 26 13.40 0.42 -56.20
CA PRO A 26 14.43 1.44 -56.13
C PRO A 26 15.76 0.79 -56.57
N VAL A 27 16.31 1.29 -57.67
CA VAL A 27 17.65 0.89 -58.13
C VAL A 27 18.60 1.66 -57.22
N TYR A 28 19.01 1.03 -56.13
CA TYR A 28 20.01 1.60 -55.23
C TYR A 28 21.37 1.68 -55.94
N ALA A 29 22.17 2.68 -55.58
CA ALA A 29 23.55 2.75 -56.02
C ALA A 29 24.31 1.56 -55.42
N ALA A 30 25.20 0.94 -56.20
CA ALA A 30 26.13 -0.07 -55.70
C ALA A 30 26.98 0.50 -54.55
N SER A 31 27.59 -0.38 -53.75
CA SER A 31 28.50 0.05 -52.68
C SER A 31 29.57 1.00 -53.24
N ASP A 32 29.81 2.11 -52.53
CA ASP A 32 30.89 3.07 -52.80
C ASP A 32 31.76 3.23 -51.55
N PRO A 33 32.73 2.33 -51.36
CA PRO A 33 33.63 2.34 -50.21
C PRO A 33 34.46 3.63 -50.11
N SER A 34 34.66 4.36 -51.22
CA SER A 34 35.40 5.62 -51.21
C SER A 34 34.64 6.75 -50.52
N ASN A 35 33.30 6.63 -50.49
CA ASN A 35 32.39 7.52 -49.78
C ASN A 35 31.73 6.84 -48.56
N PHE A 36 32.26 5.68 -48.14
CA PHE A 36 31.75 4.89 -47.00
C PHE A 36 30.27 4.46 -47.12
N ILE A 37 29.81 4.21 -48.36
CA ILE A 37 28.44 3.73 -48.64
C ILE A 37 28.49 2.23 -48.94
N PHE A 38 27.64 1.45 -48.27
CA PHE A 38 27.60 -0.01 -48.40
C PHE A 38 26.17 -0.50 -48.66
N ASP A 39 25.98 -1.26 -49.74
CA ASP A 39 24.69 -1.80 -50.14
C ASP A 39 24.48 -3.23 -49.58
N ILE A 40 23.46 -3.40 -48.73
CA ILE A 40 23.11 -4.69 -48.11
C ILE A 40 22.59 -5.72 -49.13
N SER A 41 22.22 -5.29 -50.34
CA SER A 41 21.79 -6.17 -51.41
C SER A 41 22.96 -6.98 -52.01
N GLU A 42 24.19 -6.47 -51.90
CA GLU A 42 25.39 -7.13 -52.43
C GLU A 42 25.91 -8.26 -51.54
N GLY A 43 25.55 -8.26 -50.26
CA GLY A 43 25.98 -9.24 -49.26
C GLY A 43 25.71 -8.77 -47.83
N GLY A 44 25.90 -9.65 -46.85
CA GLY A 44 25.80 -9.27 -45.43
C GLY A 44 26.84 -8.21 -45.06
N ILE A 45 26.46 -7.27 -44.20
CA ILE A 45 27.34 -6.20 -43.73
C ILE A 45 27.76 -6.52 -42.30
N ALA A 46 29.07 -6.55 -42.05
CA ALA A 46 29.61 -6.73 -40.70
C ALA A 46 30.58 -5.61 -40.36
N VAL A 47 30.31 -4.91 -39.27
CA VAL A 47 31.15 -3.83 -38.71
C VAL A 47 31.88 -4.38 -37.49
N SER A 48 33.20 -4.34 -37.50
CA SER A 48 34.05 -4.94 -36.45
C SER A 48 35.29 -4.08 -36.20
N ALA A 49 36.16 -4.49 -35.26
CA ALA A 49 37.41 -3.78 -35.01
C ALA A 49 38.31 -3.79 -36.26
N GLY A 50 38.87 -2.62 -36.59
CA GLY A 50 39.87 -2.52 -37.65
C GLY A 50 41.22 -3.07 -37.23
N THR A 51 42.11 -3.26 -38.20
CA THR A 51 43.47 -3.74 -37.94
C THR A 51 44.26 -2.72 -37.11
N ASP A 52 44.10 -1.43 -37.39
CA ASP A 52 44.74 -0.35 -36.66
C ASP A 52 43.93 0.01 -35.41
N ALA A 53 44.62 0.41 -34.34
CA ALA A 53 43.97 0.90 -33.13
C ALA A 53 43.04 2.09 -33.45
N ASP A 54 41.89 2.14 -32.78
CA ASP A 54 40.87 3.19 -32.94
C ASP A 54 40.22 3.32 -34.32
N THR A 55 40.22 2.21 -35.06
CA THR A 55 39.49 2.08 -36.33
C THR A 55 38.44 0.96 -36.29
N ILE A 56 37.55 0.98 -37.27
CA ILE A 56 36.59 -0.08 -37.57
C ILE A 56 36.88 -0.66 -38.96
N LYS A 57 36.40 -1.87 -39.19
CA LYS A 57 36.38 -2.57 -40.47
C LYS A 57 34.95 -2.88 -40.88
N VAL A 58 34.62 -2.66 -42.15
CA VAL A 58 33.33 -3.03 -42.74
C VAL A 58 33.57 -4.14 -43.75
N ALA A 59 33.06 -5.34 -43.47
CA ALA A 59 32.90 -6.40 -44.47
C ALA A 59 31.57 -6.22 -45.18
N TYR A 60 31.57 -6.35 -46.51
CA TYR A 60 30.41 -6.13 -47.38
C TYR A 60 30.51 -6.96 -48.65
N GLY A 61 29.43 -7.00 -49.44
CA GLY A 61 29.40 -7.75 -50.69
C GLY A 61 29.76 -9.23 -50.53
N ILE A 62 30.40 -9.81 -51.55
CA ILE A 62 30.92 -11.18 -51.50
C ILE A 62 32.40 -11.12 -51.11
N ALA A 63 32.67 -11.21 -49.82
CA ALA A 63 34.03 -11.24 -49.23
C ALA A 63 34.89 -10.00 -49.55
N LEU A 64 34.27 -8.81 -49.59
CA LEU A 64 34.97 -7.54 -49.67
C LEU A 64 35.10 -6.92 -48.28
N GLU A 65 36.17 -6.16 -48.05
CA GLU A 65 36.40 -5.45 -46.79
C GLU A 65 36.97 -4.06 -47.05
N LEU A 66 36.47 -3.06 -46.32
CA LEU A 66 37.13 -1.77 -46.14
C LEU A 66 37.60 -1.68 -44.68
N ASP A 67 38.91 -1.72 -44.48
CA ASP A 67 39.55 -1.72 -43.17
C ASP A 67 40.09 -0.33 -42.80
N ASN A 68 40.40 -0.14 -41.52
CA ASN A 68 41.02 1.05 -40.95
C ASN A 68 40.20 2.34 -41.14
N ILE A 69 38.88 2.24 -41.10
CA ILE A 69 37.97 3.39 -41.09
C ILE A 69 38.02 4.02 -39.69
N PRO A 70 38.29 5.33 -39.51
CA PRO A 70 38.29 5.94 -38.18
C PRO A 70 36.96 5.72 -37.45
N LYS A 71 36.97 5.36 -36.16
CA LYS A 71 35.72 5.12 -35.39
C LYS A 71 34.71 6.29 -35.41
N ILE A 72 35.20 7.51 -35.60
CA ILE A 72 34.36 8.72 -35.68
C ILE A 72 33.68 8.89 -37.04
N GLN A 73 34.18 8.23 -38.08
CA GLN A 73 33.66 8.32 -39.44
C GLN A 73 32.29 7.66 -39.49
N GLU A 74 31.31 8.39 -40.01
CA GLU A 74 29.99 7.84 -40.29
C GLU A 74 30.05 7.00 -41.57
N ILE A 75 29.45 5.82 -41.53
CA ILE A 75 29.23 4.96 -42.70
C ILE A 75 27.74 4.95 -43.05
N THR A 76 27.40 4.79 -44.32
CA THR A 76 26.00 4.72 -44.77
C THR A 76 25.68 3.34 -45.28
N ILE A 77 24.58 2.76 -44.80
CA ILE A 77 24.01 1.52 -45.30
C ILE A 77 22.74 1.84 -46.09
N ILE A 78 22.63 1.25 -47.28
CA ILE A 78 21.48 1.37 -48.18
C ILE A 78 21.05 -0.02 -48.67
N GLY A 79 19.92 -0.08 -49.38
CA GLY A 79 19.56 -1.24 -50.18
C GLY A 79 18.50 -2.16 -49.57
N THR A 80 18.11 -3.16 -50.35
CA THR A 80 17.01 -4.08 -50.02
C THR A 80 17.46 -5.54 -50.08
N THR A 81 17.04 -6.34 -49.11
CA THR A 81 17.35 -7.78 -49.05
C THR A 81 16.29 -8.58 -48.29
N THR A 82 16.25 -9.88 -48.56
CA THR A 82 15.46 -10.86 -47.78
C THR A 82 16.31 -11.94 -47.12
N GLY A 83 17.64 -11.92 -47.34
CA GLY A 83 18.56 -12.97 -46.91
C GLY A 83 19.83 -12.50 -46.22
N ASN A 84 20.20 -11.23 -46.36
CA ASN A 84 21.39 -10.66 -45.72
C ASN A 84 21.03 -9.92 -44.42
N LYS A 85 22.00 -9.75 -43.53
CA LYS A 85 21.85 -9.02 -42.27
C LYS A 85 22.99 -8.06 -42.02
N VAL A 86 22.76 -7.11 -41.11
CA VAL A 86 23.78 -6.22 -40.56
C VAL A 86 24.20 -6.72 -39.17
N VAL A 87 25.51 -6.79 -38.91
CA VAL A 87 26.07 -7.12 -37.59
C VAL A 87 27.09 -6.06 -37.18
N VAL A 88 27.01 -5.59 -35.93
CA VAL A 88 28.03 -4.73 -35.32
C VAL A 88 28.64 -5.45 -34.12
N ASP A 89 29.95 -5.65 -34.15
CA ASP A 89 30.67 -6.52 -33.22
C ASP A 89 31.71 -5.75 -32.40
N GLY A 90 31.37 -5.50 -31.12
CA GLY A 90 32.31 -5.00 -30.10
C GLY A 90 32.99 -3.67 -30.38
N VAL A 91 32.40 -2.82 -31.23
CA VAL A 91 32.93 -1.51 -31.58
C VAL A 91 31.94 -0.38 -31.30
N LEU A 92 32.49 0.83 -31.19
CA LEU A 92 31.74 2.07 -31.34
C LEU A 92 31.63 2.38 -32.84
N ALA A 93 30.41 2.53 -33.35
CA ALA A 93 30.16 2.83 -34.76
C ALA A 93 29.10 3.91 -34.96
N ASN A 94 29.36 4.83 -35.89
CA ASN A 94 28.39 5.82 -36.38
C ASN A 94 27.85 5.32 -37.72
N ILE A 95 26.55 5.01 -37.78
CA ILE A 95 25.92 4.38 -38.95
C ILE A 95 24.71 5.21 -39.36
N THR A 96 24.66 5.62 -40.62
CA THR A 96 23.44 6.10 -41.27
C THR A 96 22.76 4.94 -41.98
N ILE A 97 21.46 4.76 -41.77
CA ILE A 97 20.64 3.92 -42.63
C ILE A 97 19.74 4.83 -43.48
N ASP A 98 19.87 4.72 -44.80
CA ASP A 98 19.06 5.46 -45.76
C ASP A 98 18.30 4.49 -46.66
N THR A 99 16.99 4.44 -46.45
CA THR A 99 16.07 3.65 -47.28
C THR A 99 16.48 2.15 -47.32
N VAL A 100 16.87 1.61 -46.17
CA VAL A 100 17.21 0.20 -45.99
C VAL A 100 15.94 -0.64 -45.85
N ASP A 101 15.83 -1.76 -46.57
CA ASP A 101 14.69 -2.69 -46.47
C ASP A 101 15.17 -4.14 -46.30
N ILE A 102 15.20 -4.62 -45.06
CA ILE A 102 15.58 -5.99 -44.69
C ILE A 102 14.34 -6.74 -44.22
N GLN A 103 13.89 -7.74 -45.00
CA GLN A 103 12.65 -8.49 -44.73
C GLN A 103 12.84 -10.01 -44.72
N HIS A 104 13.21 -10.56 -43.57
CA HIS A 104 13.32 -12.00 -43.41
C HIS A 104 11.95 -12.68 -43.23
N SER A 105 11.65 -13.65 -44.08
CA SER A 105 10.39 -14.41 -44.06
C SER A 105 10.53 -15.85 -43.56
N SER A 106 11.76 -16.37 -43.48
CA SER A 106 12.06 -17.70 -42.93
C SER A 106 13.43 -17.75 -42.27
N GLY A 107 13.72 -18.85 -41.55
CA GLY A 107 15.00 -19.08 -40.89
C GLY A 107 15.10 -18.47 -39.48
N PHE A 108 16.28 -18.58 -38.89
CA PHE A 108 16.63 -18.03 -37.58
C PHE A 108 17.65 -16.91 -37.80
N ILE A 109 17.16 -15.77 -38.26
CA ILE A 109 18.00 -14.66 -38.73
C ILE A 109 17.47 -13.32 -38.22
N SER A 110 18.40 -12.51 -37.71
CA SER A 110 18.23 -11.11 -37.34
C SER A 110 18.41 -10.21 -38.57
N ALA A 111 17.69 -9.11 -38.67
CA ALA A 111 17.90 -8.10 -39.70
C ALA A 111 19.11 -7.20 -39.37
N PHE A 112 19.18 -6.73 -38.11
CA PHE A 112 20.26 -5.91 -37.59
C PHE A 112 20.58 -6.35 -36.16
N GLU A 113 21.83 -6.66 -35.85
CA GLU A 113 22.21 -7.20 -34.54
C GLU A 113 23.51 -6.59 -34.00
N LEU A 114 23.46 -6.15 -32.74
CA LEU A 114 24.64 -5.74 -31.97
C LEU A 114 25.13 -6.94 -31.15
N ILE A 115 26.44 -7.14 -31.09
CA ILE A 115 27.08 -8.21 -30.30
C ILE A 115 28.34 -7.72 -29.58
N ASN A 116 28.79 -8.48 -28.58
CA ASN A 116 30.05 -8.27 -27.85
C ASN A 116 30.28 -6.82 -27.35
N ALA A 117 29.24 -6.20 -26.77
CA ALA A 117 29.25 -4.81 -26.26
C ALA A 117 29.39 -3.71 -27.32
N ALA A 118 28.92 -3.95 -28.55
CA ALA A 118 28.79 -2.92 -29.57
C ALA A 118 27.96 -1.72 -29.08
N ASN A 119 28.38 -0.52 -29.50
CA ASN A 119 27.74 0.75 -29.21
C ASN A 119 27.53 1.50 -30.54
N VAL A 120 26.27 1.75 -30.90
CA VAL A 120 25.92 2.31 -32.22
C VAL A 120 25.20 3.64 -32.06
N THR A 121 25.70 4.68 -32.73
CA THR A 121 24.89 5.86 -33.05
C THR A 121 24.29 5.65 -34.44
N LEU A 122 22.96 5.52 -34.51
CA LEU A 122 22.21 5.25 -35.72
C LEU A 122 21.47 6.52 -36.18
N THR A 123 21.89 7.08 -37.31
CA THR A 123 21.20 8.19 -37.99
C THR A 123 20.17 7.62 -38.98
N LEU A 124 18.90 7.99 -38.82
CA LEU A 124 17.82 7.60 -39.72
C LEU A 124 17.67 8.61 -40.85
N GLU A 125 17.83 8.15 -42.08
CA GLU A 125 17.47 8.84 -43.32
C GLU A 125 16.51 7.97 -44.15
N GLY A 126 15.73 8.58 -45.04
CA GLY A 126 14.74 7.84 -45.84
C GLY A 126 13.74 7.04 -44.98
N SER A 127 13.26 5.92 -45.53
CA SER A 127 12.33 5.01 -44.86
C SER A 127 12.92 3.62 -44.70
N ASN A 128 13.19 3.20 -43.46
CA ASN A 128 13.91 1.96 -43.17
C ASN A 128 13.00 0.87 -42.59
N ILE A 129 13.22 -0.38 -43.00
CA ILE A 129 12.53 -1.57 -42.51
C ILE A 129 13.55 -2.60 -42.04
N LEU A 130 13.44 -3.02 -40.78
CA LEU A 130 14.24 -4.08 -40.18
C LEU A 130 13.31 -5.15 -39.63
N LYS A 131 13.10 -6.22 -40.40
CA LYS A 131 12.23 -7.33 -40.01
C LYS A 131 13.03 -8.62 -39.87
N SER A 132 13.10 -9.09 -38.64
CA SER A 132 13.75 -10.35 -38.26
C SER A 132 12.79 -11.53 -38.29
N ASN A 133 13.34 -12.74 -38.19
CA ASN A 133 12.57 -13.96 -37.99
C ASN A 133 12.67 -14.47 -36.55
N SER A 134 12.05 -15.63 -36.30
CA SER A 134 11.85 -16.26 -34.99
C SER A 134 13.08 -16.17 -34.10
N ASN A 135 12.86 -15.80 -32.85
CA ASN A 135 13.81 -15.57 -31.76
C ASN A 135 14.62 -14.26 -31.80
N PHE A 136 14.52 -13.45 -32.85
CA PHE A 136 15.34 -12.24 -32.96
C PHE A 136 14.49 -10.98 -32.93
N ALA A 137 15.03 -9.94 -32.30
CA ALA A 137 14.45 -8.62 -32.41
C ALA A 137 14.64 -8.04 -33.82
N GLY A 138 13.77 -7.12 -34.25
CA GLY A 138 13.93 -6.43 -35.53
C GLY A 138 15.28 -5.71 -35.61
N MET A 139 15.59 -4.95 -34.55
CA MET A 139 16.93 -4.46 -34.24
C MET A 139 17.37 -5.05 -32.88
N GLY A 140 18.37 -5.92 -32.91
CA GLY A 140 18.91 -6.61 -31.75
C GLY A 140 19.83 -5.73 -30.91
N VAL A 141 19.38 -5.36 -29.71
CA VAL A 141 20.14 -4.65 -28.67
C VAL A 141 19.93 -5.38 -27.34
N GLY A 142 20.82 -6.32 -27.06
CA GLY A 142 20.86 -7.10 -25.83
C GLY A 142 21.70 -6.48 -24.72
N ILE A 143 21.79 -7.17 -23.59
CA ILE A 143 22.54 -6.73 -22.41
C ILE A 143 24.01 -6.35 -22.74
N GLY A 144 24.46 -5.22 -22.20
CA GLY A 144 25.82 -4.70 -22.42
C GLY A 144 26.03 -4.01 -23.78
N GLN A 145 25.01 -3.94 -24.63
CA GLN A 145 25.04 -3.27 -25.93
C GLN A 145 24.21 -1.99 -25.87
N SER A 146 24.50 -1.03 -26.74
CA SER A 146 23.74 0.22 -26.78
C SER A 146 23.47 0.73 -28.18
N VAL A 147 22.30 1.35 -28.36
CA VAL A 147 21.97 2.12 -29.56
C VAL A 147 21.44 3.51 -29.19
N THR A 148 21.90 4.53 -29.92
CA THR A 148 21.31 5.87 -29.92
C THR A 148 20.73 6.13 -31.31
N ILE A 149 19.41 6.28 -31.41
CA ILE A 149 18.67 6.49 -32.65
C ILE A 149 18.34 7.99 -32.78
N LYS A 150 18.73 8.59 -33.91
CA LYS A 150 18.51 10.01 -34.22
C LYS A 150 18.20 10.22 -35.71
N GLY A 151 18.09 11.47 -36.14
CA GLY A 151 17.84 11.83 -37.55
C GLY A 151 16.38 12.17 -37.82
N THR A 152 16.04 12.32 -39.10
CA THR A 152 14.69 12.76 -39.54
C THR A 152 13.93 11.69 -40.33
N GLY A 153 14.60 10.60 -40.72
CA GLY A 153 13.99 9.46 -41.40
C GLY A 153 13.12 8.59 -40.48
N SER A 154 12.68 7.45 -41.01
CA SER A 154 11.85 6.49 -40.28
C SER A 154 12.51 5.12 -40.14
N LEU A 155 12.16 4.42 -39.07
CA LEU A 155 12.54 3.03 -38.82
C LEU A 155 11.31 2.22 -38.43
N THR A 156 11.00 1.19 -39.21
CA THR A 156 10.04 0.14 -38.84
C THR A 156 10.79 -1.12 -38.43
N ALA A 157 10.86 -1.39 -37.14
CA ALA A 157 11.57 -2.54 -36.58
C ALA A 157 10.56 -3.61 -36.11
N THR A 158 10.58 -4.79 -36.73
CA THR A 158 9.65 -5.89 -36.44
C THR A 158 10.40 -7.11 -35.94
N GLY A 159 10.13 -7.51 -34.70
CA GLY A 159 10.63 -8.74 -34.11
C GLY A 159 10.00 -9.97 -34.75
N GLY A 160 10.77 -11.05 -34.83
CA GLY A 160 10.19 -12.38 -35.06
C GLY A 160 9.51 -12.91 -33.80
N ASN A 161 8.89 -14.08 -33.88
CA ASN A 161 8.32 -14.75 -32.70
C ASN A 161 9.29 -14.70 -31.52
N TYR A 162 8.83 -14.27 -30.34
CA TYR A 162 9.62 -14.12 -29.11
C TYR A 162 10.69 -13.02 -29.09
N GLY A 163 10.88 -12.26 -30.16
CA GLY A 163 11.80 -11.11 -30.21
C GLY A 163 11.08 -9.77 -30.06
N ALA A 164 11.79 -8.77 -29.51
CA ALA A 164 11.30 -7.40 -29.45
C ALA A 164 11.28 -6.72 -30.83
N GLY A 165 10.59 -5.59 -30.99
CA GLY A 165 10.80 -4.74 -32.17
C GLY A 165 12.24 -4.20 -32.19
N ILE A 166 12.62 -3.51 -31.10
CA ILE A 166 13.99 -3.04 -30.83
C ILE A 166 14.39 -3.55 -29.43
N GLY A 167 15.51 -4.24 -29.33
CA GLY A 167 16.05 -4.74 -28.06
C GLY A 167 16.37 -6.23 -28.07
N GLY A 168 15.92 -6.96 -27.06
CA GLY A 168 16.29 -8.36 -26.85
C GLY A 168 15.59 -9.36 -27.77
N GLY A 169 16.31 -10.43 -28.14
CA GLY A 169 15.74 -11.64 -28.72
C GLY A 169 15.06 -12.54 -27.69
N ASN A 170 14.70 -13.76 -28.06
CA ASN A 170 14.13 -14.75 -27.14
C ASN A 170 15.07 -15.04 -25.96
N ASN A 171 14.55 -14.94 -24.74
CA ASN A 171 15.30 -14.96 -23.46
C ASN A 171 16.33 -13.84 -23.29
N GLY A 172 16.39 -12.89 -24.21
CA GLY A 172 17.29 -11.74 -24.17
C GLY A 172 16.62 -10.54 -23.54
N ALA A 173 17.24 -9.97 -22.49
CA ALA A 173 16.87 -8.64 -21.99
C ALA A 173 17.28 -7.56 -23.00
N GLY A 174 16.57 -6.43 -23.00
CA GLY A 174 16.98 -5.23 -23.71
C GLY A 174 18.29 -4.68 -23.14
N GLY A 175 19.11 -4.10 -24.01
CA GLY A 175 20.29 -3.31 -23.64
C GLY A 175 19.94 -1.86 -23.33
N ILE A 176 20.85 -0.94 -23.67
CA ILE A 176 20.63 0.50 -23.54
C ILE A 176 20.08 1.02 -24.87
N ILE A 177 18.87 1.56 -24.86
CA ILE A 177 18.17 2.04 -26.04
C ILE A 177 17.84 3.52 -25.83
N THR A 178 18.46 4.40 -26.61
CA THR A 178 18.20 5.84 -26.59
C THR A 178 17.56 6.28 -27.91
N ILE A 179 16.46 7.02 -27.86
CA ILE A 179 15.80 7.62 -29.02
C ILE A 179 15.79 9.14 -28.84
N GLU A 180 16.51 9.85 -29.71
CA GLU A 180 16.64 11.32 -29.72
C GLU A 180 15.80 11.96 -30.84
N GLY A 181 15.46 11.21 -31.89
CA GLY A 181 14.75 11.73 -33.06
C GLY A 181 14.25 10.67 -34.03
N GLY A 182 13.69 11.11 -35.15
CA GLY A 182 13.13 10.26 -36.20
C GLY A 182 11.71 9.77 -35.92
N THR A 183 11.18 8.96 -36.84
CA THR A 183 9.91 8.24 -36.66
C THR A 183 10.21 6.76 -36.44
N VAL A 184 10.00 6.24 -35.22
CA VAL A 184 10.33 4.87 -34.84
C VAL A 184 9.05 4.08 -34.60
N ASN A 185 8.80 3.06 -35.43
CA ASN A 185 7.70 2.12 -35.31
C ASN A 185 8.27 0.74 -34.93
N ALA A 186 8.14 0.35 -33.66
CA ALA A 186 8.69 -0.88 -33.13
C ALA A 186 7.57 -1.86 -32.76
N ALA A 187 7.57 -3.04 -33.38
CA ALA A 187 6.58 -4.08 -33.15
C ALA A 187 7.23 -5.38 -32.67
N GLY A 188 6.87 -5.81 -31.46
CA GLY A 188 7.29 -7.09 -30.91
C GLY A 188 6.60 -8.26 -31.61
N GLY A 189 7.33 -9.37 -31.79
CA GLY A 189 6.71 -10.64 -32.13
C GLY A 189 5.99 -11.26 -30.93
N LEU A 190 5.42 -12.45 -31.09
CA LEU A 190 4.70 -13.15 -30.01
C LEU A 190 5.47 -13.07 -28.68
N SER A 191 4.88 -12.46 -27.64
CA SER A 191 5.49 -12.31 -26.30
C SER A 191 6.74 -11.44 -26.17
N GLY A 192 7.20 -10.78 -27.23
CA GLY A 192 8.23 -9.74 -27.17
C GLY A 192 7.63 -8.34 -26.99
N ALA A 193 8.40 -7.44 -26.40
CA ALA A 193 8.02 -6.03 -26.29
C ALA A 193 8.12 -5.30 -27.63
N GLY A 194 7.44 -4.16 -27.78
CA GLY A 194 7.70 -3.25 -28.90
C GLY A 194 9.14 -2.75 -28.84
N ILE A 195 9.51 -2.10 -27.73
CA ILE A 195 10.87 -1.69 -27.40
C ILE A 195 11.25 -2.29 -26.04
N GLY A 196 12.36 -3.01 -25.97
CA GLY A 196 12.90 -3.57 -24.72
C GLY A 196 13.18 -5.06 -24.82
N GLY A 197 12.57 -5.88 -23.95
CA GLY A 197 12.89 -7.30 -23.81
C GLY A 197 12.16 -8.22 -24.81
N GLY A 198 12.81 -9.31 -25.21
CA GLY A 198 12.11 -10.43 -25.86
C GLY A 198 11.37 -11.31 -24.85
N TYR A 199 10.83 -12.45 -25.27
CA TYR A 199 10.17 -13.39 -24.36
C TYR A 199 11.10 -13.80 -23.22
N TYR A 200 10.66 -13.75 -21.96
CA TYR A 200 11.52 -13.94 -20.78
C TYR A 200 12.72 -12.99 -20.66
N GLY A 201 12.74 -11.87 -21.40
CA GLY A 201 13.70 -10.77 -21.28
C GLY A 201 13.12 -9.55 -20.58
N ALA A 202 13.90 -8.94 -19.66
CA ALA A 202 13.55 -7.66 -19.05
C ALA A 202 13.74 -6.50 -20.05
N GLY A 203 13.09 -5.35 -19.80
CA GLY A 203 13.07 -4.23 -20.75
C GLY A 203 14.42 -3.54 -21.03
N GLY A 204 15.38 -3.63 -20.11
CA GLY A 204 16.65 -2.89 -20.23
C GLY A 204 16.51 -1.43 -19.80
N ASP A 205 17.44 -0.59 -20.27
CA ASP A 205 17.46 0.84 -20.00
C ASP A 205 16.99 1.59 -21.24
N ILE A 206 15.81 2.19 -21.17
CA ILE A 206 15.15 2.82 -22.32
C ILE A 206 15.01 4.31 -22.05
N THR A 207 15.60 5.14 -22.90
CA THR A 207 15.51 6.60 -22.83
C THR A 207 14.92 7.15 -24.13
N ILE A 208 13.85 7.94 -24.03
CA ILE A 208 13.25 8.66 -25.16
C ILE A 208 13.29 10.15 -24.86
N SER A 209 14.08 10.90 -25.61
CA SER A 209 14.23 12.35 -25.46
C SER A 209 13.62 13.15 -26.61
N GLY A 210 13.28 12.50 -27.73
CA GLY A 210 12.65 13.14 -28.89
C GLY A 210 12.10 12.13 -29.91
N GLY A 211 11.64 12.65 -31.05
CA GLY A 211 11.06 11.87 -32.15
C GLY A 211 9.58 11.50 -31.96
N THR A 212 9.06 10.75 -32.93
CA THR A 212 7.73 10.12 -32.89
C THR A 212 7.91 8.62 -32.73
N VAL A 213 7.55 8.07 -31.58
CA VAL A 213 7.78 6.67 -31.23
C VAL A 213 6.45 5.95 -31.10
N THR A 214 6.24 4.91 -31.89
CA THR A 214 5.12 3.97 -31.75
C THR A 214 5.67 2.59 -31.40
N ALA A 215 5.35 2.09 -30.22
CA ALA A 215 5.84 0.81 -29.72
C ALA A 215 4.66 -0.12 -29.39
N THR A 216 4.58 -1.26 -30.07
CA THR A 216 3.49 -2.23 -29.91
C THR A 216 4.04 -3.58 -29.49
N GLY A 217 3.63 -4.05 -28.31
CA GLY A 217 3.97 -5.37 -27.81
C GLY A 217 3.25 -6.48 -28.56
N GLY A 218 3.91 -7.63 -28.72
CA GLY A 218 3.22 -8.85 -29.15
C GLY A 218 2.32 -9.39 -28.03
N ASN A 219 1.61 -10.51 -28.27
CA ASN A 219 0.73 -11.09 -27.25
C ASN A 219 1.48 -11.29 -25.92
N ASN A 220 1.01 -10.61 -24.86
CA ASN A 220 1.58 -10.56 -23.51
C ASN A 220 2.87 -9.74 -23.30
N GLY A 221 3.46 -9.16 -24.35
CA GLY A 221 4.59 -8.22 -24.25
C GLY A 221 4.12 -6.78 -23.98
N ALA A 222 4.97 -5.98 -23.35
CA ALA A 222 4.72 -4.54 -23.18
C ALA A 222 4.88 -3.77 -24.50
N GLY A 223 4.26 -2.58 -24.60
CA GLY A 223 4.60 -1.64 -25.67
C GLY A 223 6.07 -1.21 -25.55
N ILE A 224 6.39 -0.61 -24.41
CA ILE A 224 7.77 -0.25 -24.00
C ILE A 224 8.07 -0.94 -22.68
N GLY A 225 9.13 -1.74 -22.63
CA GLY A 225 9.62 -2.42 -21.44
C GLY A 225 9.78 -3.92 -21.62
N GLY A 226 9.17 -4.72 -20.74
CA GLY A 226 9.45 -6.14 -20.60
C GLY A 226 8.70 -7.04 -21.59
N GLY A 227 9.33 -8.16 -21.96
CA GLY A 227 8.59 -9.29 -22.54
C GLY A 227 7.80 -10.07 -21.48
N THR A 228 7.06 -11.09 -21.90
CA THR A 228 6.26 -11.91 -20.98
C THR A 228 7.10 -12.49 -19.84
N ASN A 229 6.55 -12.48 -18.62
CA ASN A 229 7.12 -12.94 -17.35
C ASN A 229 8.34 -12.13 -16.85
N ARG A 230 8.56 -10.92 -17.36
CA ARG A 230 9.70 -10.08 -16.95
C ARG A 230 9.33 -8.62 -16.74
N SER A 231 10.14 -7.98 -15.91
CA SER A 231 9.97 -6.58 -15.52
C SER A 231 10.19 -5.61 -16.68
N GLY A 232 9.58 -4.43 -16.55
CA GLY A 232 9.69 -3.33 -17.51
C GLY A 232 11.07 -2.73 -17.71
N GLY A 233 12.01 -2.94 -16.77
CA GLY A 233 13.31 -2.25 -16.79
C GLY A 233 13.17 -0.80 -16.35
N ASP A 234 14.17 0.01 -16.68
CA ASP A 234 14.17 1.45 -16.40
C ASP A 234 13.76 2.20 -17.67
N VAL A 235 12.66 2.96 -17.58
CA VAL A 235 12.10 3.72 -18.71
C VAL A 235 12.08 5.20 -18.36
N ILE A 236 12.79 6.01 -19.14
CA ILE A 236 12.84 7.46 -19.02
C ILE A 236 12.30 8.09 -20.29
N ILE A 237 11.29 8.93 -20.19
CA ILE A 237 10.74 9.72 -21.30
C ILE A 237 10.86 11.19 -20.93
N SER A 238 11.72 11.94 -21.61
CA SER A 238 11.93 13.37 -21.37
C SER A 238 11.42 14.27 -22.51
N GLY A 239 10.94 13.69 -23.61
CA GLY A 239 10.43 14.43 -24.76
C GLY A 239 9.89 13.53 -25.88
N GLY A 240 9.45 14.15 -26.97
CA GLY A 240 8.87 13.46 -28.13
C GLY A 240 7.39 13.15 -28.00
N THR A 241 6.84 12.49 -29.03
CA THR A 241 5.48 11.93 -29.04
C THR A 241 5.58 10.41 -28.97
N VAL A 242 5.14 9.82 -27.86
CA VAL A 242 5.29 8.39 -27.57
C VAL A 242 3.92 7.72 -27.49
N THR A 243 3.67 6.74 -28.35
CA THR A 243 2.50 5.85 -28.30
C THR A 243 2.97 4.45 -27.96
N ALA A 244 2.60 3.93 -26.80
CA ALA A 244 2.99 2.61 -26.32
C ALA A 244 1.75 1.75 -26.09
N THR A 245 1.64 0.63 -26.82
CA THR A 245 0.49 -0.27 -26.77
C THR A 245 0.94 -1.66 -26.35
N GLY A 246 0.47 -2.12 -25.18
CA GLY A 246 0.72 -3.47 -24.70
C GLY A 246 -0.08 -4.51 -25.48
N GLY A 247 0.46 -5.72 -25.58
CA GLY A 247 -0.35 -6.88 -26.01
C GLY A 247 -1.39 -7.24 -24.95
N ARG A 248 -2.26 -8.23 -25.24
CA ARG A 248 -3.43 -8.64 -24.41
C ARG A 248 -3.25 -8.57 -22.89
N SER A 249 -2.09 -8.93 -22.35
CA SER A 249 -1.83 -8.94 -20.90
C SER A 249 -0.59 -8.13 -20.49
N GLY A 250 0.01 -7.39 -21.42
CA GLY A 250 1.14 -6.50 -21.18
C GLY A 250 0.70 -5.05 -20.94
N SER A 251 1.55 -4.27 -20.29
CA SER A 251 1.34 -2.84 -20.12
C SER A 251 1.62 -2.05 -21.41
N GLY A 252 1.08 -0.84 -21.51
CA GLY A 252 1.57 0.12 -22.50
C GLY A 252 3.05 0.42 -22.26
N ILE A 253 3.36 0.93 -21.07
CA ILE A 253 4.73 1.19 -20.59
C ILE A 253 4.97 0.44 -19.28
N GLY A 254 5.99 -0.42 -19.26
CA GLY A 254 6.41 -1.19 -18.09
C GLY A 254 6.49 -2.70 -18.35
N GLY A 255 5.84 -3.50 -17.50
CA GLY A 255 5.98 -4.96 -17.51
C GLY A 255 5.17 -5.71 -18.57
N GLY A 256 5.73 -6.82 -19.06
CA GLY A 256 4.93 -7.83 -19.78
C GLY A 256 3.93 -8.52 -18.84
N SER A 257 3.13 -9.46 -19.35
CA SER A 257 2.27 -10.28 -18.50
C SER A 257 3.09 -11.02 -17.45
N PHE A 258 2.66 -11.01 -16.19
CA PHE A 258 3.41 -11.50 -15.03
C PHE A 258 4.77 -10.81 -14.84
N GLY A 259 4.88 -9.58 -15.33
CA GLY A 259 6.05 -8.73 -15.20
C GLY A 259 5.75 -7.49 -14.38
N ALA A 260 6.60 -7.19 -13.41
CA ALA A 260 6.53 -5.94 -12.66
C ALA A 260 6.78 -4.71 -13.55
N GLY A 261 6.26 -3.55 -13.17
CA GLY A 261 6.34 -2.33 -13.98
C GLY A 261 7.75 -1.80 -14.26
N GLY A 262 8.71 -2.09 -13.36
CA GLY A 262 10.02 -1.44 -13.41
C GLY A 262 9.98 0.03 -12.94
N ASN A 263 11.07 0.76 -13.10
CA ASN A 263 11.11 2.19 -12.78
C ASN A 263 10.70 2.99 -14.01
N ILE A 264 9.68 3.83 -13.87
CA ILE A 264 9.14 4.62 -14.97
C ILE A 264 9.19 6.10 -14.58
N ALA A 265 9.95 6.89 -15.34
CA ALA A 265 10.07 8.33 -15.18
C ALA A 265 9.63 9.04 -16.45
N ILE A 266 8.52 9.77 -16.39
CA ILE A 266 8.02 10.61 -17.48
C ILE A 266 8.27 12.06 -17.10
N LEU A 267 9.36 12.61 -17.61
CA LEU A 267 9.87 13.95 -17.33
C LEU A 267 9.32 15.00 -18.30
N GLY A 268 8.80 14.59 -19.46
CA GLY A 268 8.26 15.48 -20.49
C GLY A 268 7.70 14.74 -21.69
N GLY A 269 7.18 15.48 -22.67
CA GLY A 269 6.66 14.94 -23.94
C GLY A 269 5.19 14.56 -23.91
N ASP A 270 4.67 14.10 -25.06
CA ASP A 270 3.28 13.64 -25.22
C ASP A 270 3.25 12.10 -25.22
N VAL A 271 2.76 11.51 -24.12
CA VAL A 271 2.77 10.06 -23.88
C VAL A 271 1.36 9.49 -23.87
N PHE A 272 1.11 8.54 -24.76
CA PHE A 272 -0.14 7.77 -24.88
C PHE A 272 0.17 6.29 -24.60
N ALA A 273 -0.25 5.79 -23.44
CA ALA A 273 0.06 4.44 -22.99
C ALA A 273 -1.21 3.60 -22.83
N THR A 274 -1.39 2.61 -23.71
CA THR A 274 -2.58 1.75 -23.73
C THR A 274 -2.21 0.32 -23.38
N ALA A 275 -2.86 -0.25 -22.37
CA ALA A 275 -2.68 -1.65 -22.03
C ALA A 275 -3.53 -2.59 -22.89
N GLY A 276 -3.15 -3.86 -22.89
CA GLY A 276 -4.10 -4.93 -23.23
C GLY A 276 -5.19 -5.10 -22.15
N GLU A 277 -6.04 -6.10 -22.35
CA GLU A 277 -7.12 -6.53 -21.44
C GLU A 277 -6.75 -6.39 -19.96
N TYR A 278 -5.65 -6.99 -19.51
CA TYR A 278 -5.37 -7.13 -18.08
C TYR A 278 -4.18 -6.30 -17.55
N GLY A 279 -3.54 -5.47 -18.38
CA GLY A 279 -2.38 -4.66 -18.00
C GLY A 279 -2.75 -3.26 -17.51
N GLY A 280 -1.81 -2.58 -16.84
CA GLY A 280 -1.90 -1.12 -16.65
C GLY A 280 -1.41 -0.37 -17.88
N GLY A 281 -2.02 0.76 -18.23
CA GLY A 281 -1.53 1.60 -19.32
C GLY A 281 -0.07 1.98 -19.06
N ILE A 282 0.22 2.40 -17.84
CA ILE A 282 1.56 2.57 -17.27
C ILE A 282 1.69 1.70 -16.02
N GLY A 283 2.81 0.99 -15.89
CA GLY A 283 3.14 0.15 -14.75
C GLY A 283 3.25 -1.32 -15.10
N ALA A 284 2.71 -2.21 -14.28
CA ALA A 284 2.81 -3.65 -14.51
C ALA A 284 1.80 -4.21 -15.52
N GLY A 285 2.16 -5.34 -16.13
CA GLY A 285 1.21 -6.20 -16.82
C GLY A 285 0.28 -6.95 -15.85
N PHE A 286 -0.39 -7.98 -16.37
CA PHE A 286 -1.25 -8.85 -15.56
C PHE A 286 -0.47 -9.55 -14.44
N GLY A 287 -1.08 -9.70 -13.26
CA GLY A 287 -0.59 -10.62 -12.22
C GLY A 287 0.51 -10.10 -11.28
N GLU A 288 1.13 -8.95 -11.55
CA GLU A 288 2.23 -8.40 -10.73
C GLU A 288 1.98 -6.98 -10.25
N SER A 289 2.74 -6.53 -9.25
CA SER A 289 2.76 -5.13 -8.79
C SER A 289 3.59 -4.25 -9.71
N SER A 290 3.28 -2.95 -9.76
CA SER A 290 4.11 -1.99 -10.47
C SER A 290 5.46 -1.76 -9.76
N GLY A 291 6.37 -1.05 -10.41
CA GLY A 291 7.52 -0.44 -9.74
C GLY A 291 7.26 1.04 -9.43
N PHE A 292 8.33 1.81 -9.27
CA PHE A 292 8.25 3.25 -8.97
C PHE A 292 7.85 4.04 -10.21
N ILE A 293 6.84 4.91 -10.07
CA ILE A 293 6.35 5.75 -11.17
C ILE A 293 6.46 7.22 -10.77
N THR A 294 7.24 7.97 -11.55
CA THR A 294 7.42 9.42 -11.41
C THR A 294 6.94 10.12 -12.66
N ILE A 295 6.07 11.13 -12.52
CA ILE A 295 5.55 11.94 -13.65
C ILE A 295 5.71 13.42 -13.31
N PHE A 296 6.31 14.18 -14.21
CA PHE A 296 6.55 15.62 -14.05
C PHE A 296 5.53 16.46 -14.83
N GLU A 297 5.29 17.68 -14.37
CA GLU A 297 4.26 18.59 -14.89
C GLU A 297 4.46 18.98 -16.37
N GLU A 298 5.69 18.88 -16.88
CA GLU A 298 6.04 19.13 -18.28
C GLU A 298 5.57 18.00 -19.23
N ALA A 299 5.10 16.87 -18.69
CA ALA A 299 4.58 15.76 -19.48
C ALA A 299 3.07 15.87 -19.73
N THR A 300 2.65 15.62 -20.97
CA THR A 300 1.26 15.27 -21.28
C THR A 300 1.13 13.75 -21.25
N VAL A 301 0.43 13.19 -20.27
CA VAL A 301 0.23 11.73 -20.19
C VAL A 301 -1.25 11.41 -20.38
N ILE A 302 -1.54 10.41 -21.21
CA ILE A 302 -2.81 9.70 -21.27
C ILE A 302 -2.51 8.21 -21.12
N ALA A 303 -3.10 7.57 -20.12
CA ALA A 303 -3.00 6.13 -19.92
C ALA A 303 -4.39 5.47 -20.00
N VAL A 304 -4.48 4.27 -20.56
CA VAL A 304 -5.75 3.54 -20.75
C VAL A 304 -5.55 2.07 -20.40
N SER A 305 -6.50 1.47 -19.70
CA SER A 305 -6.59 0.01 -19.46
C SER A 305 -8.01 -0.50 -19.74
N GLN A 306 -8.11 -1.76 -20.21
CA GLN A 306 -9.36 -2.30 -20.75
C GLN A 306 -10.25 -2.99 -19.71
N GLU A 307 -9.67 -3.87 -18.89
CA GLU A 307 -10.39 -4.61 -17.85
C GLU A 307 -10.00 -4.13 -16.45
N SER A 308 -9.95 -5.03 -15.47
CA SER A 308 -9.88 -4.73 -14.03
C SER A 308 -8.61 -4.00 -13.55
N SER A 309 -7.67 -3.68 -14.44
CA SER A 309 -6.45 -2.96 -14.10
C SER A 309 -6.65 -1.44 -14.11
N ALA A 310 -5.95 -0.73 -13.24
CA ALA A 310 -5.89 0.73 -13.26
C ALA A 310 -5.09 1.23 -14.48
N ALA A 311 -5.48 2.39 -15.04
CA ALA A 311 -4.77 2.99 -16.17
C ALA A 311 -3.31 3.31 -15.82
N ILE A 312 -3.06 3.78 -14.59
CA ILE A 312 -1.72 3.84 -14.00
C ILE A 312 -1.72 2.91 -12.79
N LYS A 313 -0.99 1.81 -12.90
CA LYS A 313 -0.83 0.83 -11.83
C LYS A 313 0.38 1.23 -11.01
N THR A 314 0.21 1.52 -9.72
CA THR A 314 1.30 1.89 -8.79
C THR A 314 1.38 0.87 -7.65
N VAL A 315 2.44 0.93 -6.83
CA VAL A 315 2.64 -0.01 -5.70
C VAL A 315 1.63 0.20 -4.58
N ASN A 316 1.23 1.46 -4.31
CA ASN A 316 0.39 1.84 -3.16
C ASN A 316 -0.84 2.70 -3.55
N GLY A 317 -1.23 2.71 -4.82
CA GLY A 317 -2.31 3.58 -5.31
C GLY A 317 -1.92 5.06 -5.47
N THR A 318 -0.67 5.44 -5.17
CA THR A 318 -0.12 6.79 -5.35
C THR A 318 1.10 6.78 -6.27
N LEU A 319 1.40 7.94 -6.87
CA LEU A 319 2.69 8.18 -7.54
C LEU A 319 3.79 8.45 -6.50
N GLU A 320 5.05 8.42 -6.95
CA GLU A 320 6.19 8.74 -6.11
C GLU A 320 6.20 10.22 -5.67
N ASP A 321 6.79 10.49 -4.50
CA ASP A 321 6.93 11.83 -3.92
C ASP A 321 7.73 12.79 -4.81
N ALA A 322 8.55 12.29 -5.73
CA ALA A 322 9.26 13.11 -6.71
C ALA A 322 8.36 13.63 -7.84
N SER A 323 7.16 13.07 -8.03
CA SER A 323 6.25 13.48 -9.10
C SER A 323 5.77 14.92 -8.88
N THR A 324 5.72 15.73 -9.93
CA THR A 324 5.17 17.10 -9.89
C THR A 324 3.88 17.23 -10.69
N ALA A 325 3.58 16.27 -11.57
CA ALA A 325 2.33 16.25 -12.31
C ALA A 325 1.13 15.96 -11.42
N ASN A 326 0.00 16.57 -11.77
CA ASN A 326 -1.31 16.18 -11.28
C ASN A 326 -1.96 15.26 -12.30
N ILE A 327 -2.42 14.10 -11.84
CA ILE A 327 -3.08 13.09 -12.67
C ILE A 327 -4.51 12.89 -12.20
N MET A 328 -5.45 12.97 -13.15
CA MET A 328 -6.80 12.46 -12.97
C MET A 328 -6.91 11.07 -13.54
N MET A 329 -7.40 10.13 -12.74
CA MET A 329 -7.72 8.78 -13.18
C MET A 329 -9.20 8.48 -12.94
N ALA A 330 -9.92 8.05 -13.96
CA ALA A 330 -11.29 7.58 -13.84
C ALA A 330 -11.34 6.07 -14.04
N SER A 331 -11.92 5.35 -13.08
CA SER A 331 -12.10 3.91 -13.09
C SER A 331 -13.60 3.59 -13.14
N PHE A 332 -14.02 2.99 -14.24
CA PHE A 332 -15.40 2.67 -14.53
C PHE A 332 -15.81 1.34 -13.88
N VAL A 333 -17.04 1.28 -13.35
CA VAL A 333 -17.60 0.03 -12.78
C VAL A 333 -17.87 -1.02 -13.87
N ASN A 334 -18.12 -0.58 -15.10
CA ASN A 334 -18.25 -1.43 -16.28
C ASN A 334 -17.31 -0.90 -17.36
N ALA A 335 -16.73 -1.81 -18.15
CA ALA A 335 -15.95 -1.41 -19.32
C ALA A 335 -16.80 -0.55 -20.26
N GLN A 336 -16.21 0.54 -20.73
CA GLN A 336 -16.74 1.42 -21.75
C GLN A 336 -16.29 0.90 -23.11
N THR A 337 -17.15 1.00 -24.12
CA THR A 337 -16.81 0.58 -25.48
C THR A 337 -15.83 1.55 -26.13
N ALA A 338 -14.97 1.04 -27.00
CA ALA A 338 -14.10 1.84 -27.84
C ALA A 338 -14.87 2.99 -28.53
N ASN A 339 -14.19 4.11 -28.71
CA ASN A 339 -14.72 5.35 -29.26
C ASN A 339 -15.74 6.10 -28.38
N THR A 340 -15.93 5.66 -27.13
CA THR A 340 -16.70 6.39 -26.13
C THR A 340 -15.89 7.57 -25.59
N SER A 341 -16.42 8.80 -25.66
CA SER A 341 -15.70 10.00 -25.22
C SER A 341 -15.66 10.15 -23.70
N VAL A 342 -14.47 10.45 -23.18
CA VAL A 342 -14.24 10.92 -21.81
C VAL A 342 -13.88 12.40 -21.86
N GLN A 343 -14.56 13.21 -21.05
CA GLN A 343 -14.34 14.65 -20.95
C GLN A 343 -13.84 15.00 -19.56
N ILE A 344 -12.75 15.76 -19.49
CA ILE A 344 -12.29 16.44 -18.29
C ILE A 344 -12.50 17.94 -18.52
N ARG A 345 -13.36 18.58 -17.74
CA ARG A 345 -13.59 20.03 -17.82
C ARG A 345 -12.85 20.73 -16.70
N SER A 346 -12.28 21.89 -17.00
CA SER A 346 -11.55 22.73 -16.04
C SER A 346 -11.58 24.19 -16.45
N ASP A 347 -12.08 25.09 -15.60
CA ASP A 347 -12.14 26.54 -15.86
C ASP A 347 -12.68 26.91 -17.27
N GLY A 348 -13.70 26.20 -17.74
CA GLY A 348 -14.30 26.38 -19.07
C GLY A 348 -13.57 25.70 -20.24
N ILE A 349 -12.40 25.10 -20.02
CA ILE A 349 -11.69 24.27 -20.99
C ILE A 349 -12.20 22.83 -20.88
N THR A 350 -12.49 22.18 -22.02
CA THR A 350 -12.84 20.75 -22.06
C THR A 350 -11.75 19.97 -22.77
N TYR A 351 -11.10 19.07 -22.04
CA TYR A 351 -10.21 18.06 -22.58
C TYR A 351 -11.03 16.82 -22.91
N SER A 352 -11.15 16.50 -24.21
CA SER A 352 -11.84 15.30 -24.67
C SER A 352 -10.82 14.27 -25.14
N PHE A 353 -10.99 13.03 -24.71
CA PHE A 353 -10.23 11.90 -25.22
C PHE A 353 -11.19 10.79 -25.64
N ILE A 354 -10.85 10.15 -26.76
CA ILE A 354 -11.63 9.08 -27.38
C ILE A 354 -10.71 7.85 -27.46
N PRO A 355 -10.75 6.95 -26.45
CA PRO A 355 -9.99 5.71 -26.50
C PRO A 355 -10.41 4.88 -27.72
N THR A 356 -9.44 4.34 -28.46
CA THR A 356 -9.69 3.50 -29.64
C THR A 356 -9.87 2.02 -29.29
N VAL A 357 -9.69 1.66 -28.02
CA VAL A 357 -9.92 0.34 -27.44
C VAL A 357 -11.00 0.42 -26.38
N ASP A 358 -11.61 -0.72 -26.04
CA ASP A 358 -12.47 -0.80 -24.87
C ASP A 358 -11.67 -0.44 -23.61
N TYR A 359 -12.30 0.24 -22.65
CA TYR A 359 -11.60 0.78 -21.49
C TYR A 359 -12.41 0.74 -20.22
N ARG A 360 -11.77 0.37 -19.11
CA ARG A 360 -12.33 0.41 -17.76
C ARG A 360 -11.59 1.37 -16.87
N SER A 361 -10.38 1.78 -17.20
CA SER A 361 -9.74 2.92 -16.53
C SER A 361 -9.02 3.80 -17.54
N ILE A 362 -9.02 5.10 -17.26
CA ILE A 362 -8.30 6.12 -18.02
C ILE A 362 -7.61 7.07 -17.05
N ALA A 363 -6.40 7.49 -17.35
CA ALA A 363 -5.70 8.54 -16.62
C ALA A 363 -5.21 9.64 -17.57
N ARG A 364 -5.14 10.88 -17.07
CA ARG A 364 -4.66 12.03 -17.82
C ARG A 364 -3.98 13.06 -16.92
N THR A 365 -2.91 13.69 -17.40
CA THR A 365 -2.32 14.88 -16.78
C THR A 365 -3.23 16.09 -16.85
N VAL A 366 -3.30 16.82 -15.72
CA VAL A 366 -4.10 18.03 -15.56
C VAL A 366 -3.28 19.11 -14.84
N LEU A 367 -3.74 20.35 -14.93
CA LEU A 367 -3.08 21.47 -14.27
C LEU A 367 -3.34 21.44 -12.73
N PRO A 368 -2.42 21.96 -11.91
CA PRO A 368 -2.68 22.17 -10.48
C PRO A 368 -3.72 23.28 -10.25
N ASN A 369 -4.38 23.26 -9.09
CA ASN A 369 -5.19 24.37 -8.55
C ASN A 369 -6.39 24.86 -9.37
N ASN A 370 -6.76 24.19 -10.46
CA ASN A 370 -8.00 24.49 -11.17
C ASN A 370 -9.17 23.69 -10.61
N THR A 371 -10.39 24.11 -10.93
CA THR A 371 -11.58 23.29 -10.70
C THR A 371 -11.75 22.26 -11.80
N TYR A 372 -12.35 21.11 -11.46
CA TYR A 372 -12.51 20.03 -12.42
C TYR A 372 -13.84 19.29 -12.35
N GLN A 373 -14.26 18.76 -13.51
CA GLN A 373 -15.34 17.79 -13.66
C GLN A 373 -14.91 16.68 -14.61
N VAL A 374 -15.09 15.42 -14.21
CA VAL A 374 -14.86 14.27 -15.10
C VAL A 374 -16.19 13.71 -15.55
N LYS A 375 -16.39 13.58 -16.86
CA LYS A 375 -17.58 12.99 -17.48
C LYS A 375 -17.22 11.84 -18.40
N ALA A 376 -18.01 10.78 -18.38
CA ALA A 376 -18.02 9.73 -19.40
C ALA A 376 -19.43 9.59 -19.94
N ASN A 377 -19.60 9.60 -21.26
CA ASN A 377 -20.93 9.69 -21.88
C ASN A 377 -21.77 10.86 -21.34
N ASP A 378 -21.14 12.01 -21.12
CA ASP A 378 -21.74 13.20 -20.50
C ASP A 378 -22.27 13.01 -19.05
N ILE A 379 -22.04 11.85 -18.43
CA ILE A 379 -22.38 11.55 -17.04
C ILE A 379 -21.19 11.89 -16.13
N LEU A 380 -21.43 12.67 -15.07
CA LEU A 380 -20.42 13.08 -14.08
C LEU A 380 -19.92 11.88 -13.24
N GLN A 381 -18.63 11.84 -12.96
CA GLN A 381 -17.96 10.82 -12.14
C GLN A 381 -17.62 11.37 -10.74
N SER A 382 -17.71 10.54 -9.69
CA SER A 382 -17.47 10.93 -8.29
C SER A 382 -16.14 10.41 -7.74
N HIS A 383 -15.58 11.09 -6.73
CA HIS A 383 -14.34 10.70 -6.05
C HIS A 383 -14.61 9.73 -4.88
N SER A 384 -13.59 8.95 -4.47
CA SER A 384 -13.72 7.91 -3.44
C SER A 384 -13.55 8.41 -1.99
N TYR A 385 -13.13 9.66 -1.77
CA TYR A 385 -12.92 10.24 -0.44
C TYR A 385 -13.94 11.35 -0.13
N GLY A 386 -14.94 11.03 0.70
CA GLY A 386 -15.67 11.98 1.54
C GLY A 386 -16.68 12.92 0.85
N LEU A 387 -17.70 13.31 1.62
CA LEU A 387 -18.82 14.15 1.21
C LEU A 387 -18.36 15.50 0.62
N ILE A 388 -18.51 15.68 -0.68
CA ILE A 388 -18.67 17.01 -1.28
C ILE A 388 -20.16 17.12 -1.58
N SER A 389 -20.88 17.87 -0.74
CA SER A 389 -22.35 17.92 -0.72
C SER A 389 -22.99 18.63 -1.90
N ASP A 390 -22.23 19.06 -2.90
CA ASP A 390 -22.77 19.70 -4.09
C ASP A 390 -21.97 19.27 -5.30
N PHE A 391 -22.63 19.20 -6.46
CA PHE A 391 -22.08 19.03 -7.81
C PHE A 391 -21.13 20.19 -8.20
N THR A 392 -20.15 20.46 -7.36
CA THR A 392 -19.17 21.53 -7.44
C THR A 392 -17.84 20.94 -7.86
N ASP A 393 -17.38 21.38 -9.02
CA ASP A 393 -15.99 21.75 -9.28
C ASP A 393 -15.03 21.47 -8.11
N PHE A 394 -14.23 20.40 -8.19
CA PHE A 394 -13.24 20.07 -7.17
C PHE A 394 -11.87 20.65 -7.52
N ILE A 395 -11.13 21.13 -6.50
CA ILE A 395 -9.79 21.70 -6.66
C ILE A 395 -8.74 20.63 -6.30
N ILE A 396 -7.76 20.41 -7.17
CA ILE A 396 -6.57 19.63 -6.79
C ILE A 396 -5.64 20.57 -6.02
N GLN A 397 -5.64 20.44 -4.69
CA GLN A 397 -4.80 21.26 -3.82
C GLN A 397 -3.43 20.58 -3.52
N GLU A 398 -3.36 19.26 -3.26
CA GLU A 398 -2.08 18.63 -2.86
C GLU A 398 -1.87 17.13 -3.21
N GLU A 399 -2.87 16.37 -3.72
CA GLU A 399 -2.65 14.95 -4.07
C GLU A 399 -2.45 14.72 -5.58
N LYS A 400 -1.36 14.03 -5.92
CA LYS A 400 -0.78 13.93 -7.27
C LYS A 400 -1.50 12.94 -8.20
N LEU A 401 -2.17 11.93 -7.65
CA LEU A 401 -3.00 10.99 -8.40
C LEU A 401 -4.39 10.94 -7.75
N LYS A 402 -5.40 11.42 -8.48
CA LYS A 402 -6.80 11.45 -8.03
C LYS A 402 -7.60 10.39 -8.77
N VAL A 403 -8.20 9.45 -8.02
CA VAL A 403 -9.00 8.34 -8.57
C VAL A 403 -10.50 8.61 -8.44
N PHE A 404 -11.23 8.58 -9.55
CA PHE A 404 -12.67 8.73 -9.66
C PHE A 404 -13.30 7.37 -9.97
N SER A 405 -14.50 7.10 -9.45
CA SER A 405 -15.25 5.88 -9.73
C SER A 405 -16.67 6.18 -10.20
N ASN A 406 -17.18 5.38 -11.13
CA ASN A 406 -18.58 5.46 -11.55
C ASN A 406 -19.51 5.11 -10.40
N LEU A 407 -20.43 6.01 -10.11
CA LEU A 407 -21.49 5.78 -9.17
C LEU A 407 -22.75 5.33 -9.93
N VAL A 408 -22.94 4.01 -10.06
CA VAL A 408 -24.24 3.41 -10.38
C VAL A 408 -24.55 2.37 -9.31
N ALA A 409 -25.25 2.78 -8.26
CA ALA A 409 -26.17 1.92 -7.55
C ALA A 409 -27.22 2.80 -6.88
N THR A 410 -28.51 2.47 -7.07
CA THR A 410 -29.60 2.80 -6.17
C THR A 410 -29.57 1.81 -4.99
N PRO A 411 -29.66 2.19 -3.70
CA PRO A 411 -30.08 1.25 -2.67
C PRO A 411 -31.36 0.60 -3.18
N ASP A 412 -31.35 -0.73 -3.27
CA ASP A 412 -32.57 -1.44 -3.60
C ASP A 412 -33.61 -1.17 -2.50
N SER A 413 -34.89 -1.08 -2.88
CA SER A 413 -35.99 -0.90 -1.93
C SER A 413 -36.01 -2.00 -0.85
N THR A 414 -35.39 -3.15 -1.12
CA THR A 414 -35.26 -4.28 -0.20
C THR A 414 -34.39 -3.99 1.01
N SER A 415 -33.31 -3.21 0.90
CA SER A 415 -32.45 -2.89 2.06
C SER A 415 -33.15 -1.95 3.04
N VAL A 416 -33.94 -1.00 2.54
CA VAL A 416 -34.77 -0.12 3.38
C VAL A 416 -35.84 -0.95 4.09
N GLU A 417 -36.55 -1.82 3.36
CA GLU A 417 -37.57 -2.70 3.94
C GLU A 417 -37.00 -3.64 5.03
N LEU A 418 -35.78 -4.16 4.86
CA LEU A 418 -35.13 -5.02 5.86
C LEU A 418 -34.80 -4.26 7.16
N ILE A 419 -34.30 -3.03 7.05
CA ILE A 419 -33.98 -2.20 8.22
C ILE A 419 -35.27 -1.76 8.93
N GLU A 420 -36.31 -1.39 8.18
CA GLU A 420 -37.60 -0.97 8.72
C GLU A 420 -38.41 -2.11 9.35
N ALA A 421 -38.21 -3.35 8.88
CA ALA A 421 -38.85 -4.54 9.43
C ALA A 421 -38.11 -5.13 10.65
N ALA A 422 -36.91 -4.65 10.97
CA ALA A 422 -36.13 -5.17 12.08
C ALA A 422 -36.71 -4.75 13.44
N ILE A 423 -36.58 -5.63 14.44
CA ILE A 423 -37.01 -5.36 15.82
C ILE A 423 -35.81 -4.81 16.60
N TYR A 424 -35.98 -3.61 17.14
CA TYR A 424 -35.00 -2.92 17.97
C TYR A 424 -35.51 -2.86 19.41
N THR A 425 -34.95 -3.71 20.27
CA THR A 425 -35.25 -3.74 21.71
C THR A 425 -33.98 -3.98 22.51
N MET A 426 -33.88 -3.38 23.69
CA MET A 426 -32.84 -3.66 24.67
C MET A 426 -33.36 -3.46 26.10
N THR A 427 -32.62 -3.92 27.09
CA THR A 427 -32.94 -3.71 28.51
C THR A 427 -32.33 -2.41 29.04
N GLN A 428 -32.90 -1.86 30.12
CA GLN A 428 -32.34 -0.69 30.80
C GLN A 428 -30.92 -0.92 31.33
N ALA A 429 -30.56 -2.16 31.71
CA ALA A 429 -29.22 -2.51 32.16
C ALA A 429 -28.17 -2.44 31.04
N GLU A 430 -28.56 -2.76 29.80
CA GLU A 430 -27.70 -2.63 28.60
C GLU A 430 -27.61 -1.16 28.15
N ALA A 431 -28.62 -0.35 28.44
CA ALA A 431 -28.71 1.06 28.08
C ALA A 431 -27.99 1.95 29.12
N ILE A 432 -26.72 1.63 29.41
CA ILE A 432 -25.90 2.33 30.42
C ILE A 432 -25.78 3.84 30.17
N ASP A 433 -25.80 4.24 28.90
CA ASP A 433 -25.89 5.62 28.44
C ASP A 433 -26.51 5.67 27.04
N GLU A 434 -26.72 6.87 26.51
CA GLU A 434 -27.25 7.08 25.16
C GLU A 434 -26.36 6.46 24.06
N ALA A 435 -25.04 6.44 24.26
CA ALA A 435 -24.09 5.92 23.28
C ALA A 435 -24.19 4.40 23.14
N ALA A 436 -24.38 3.68 24.26
CA ALA A 436 -24.60 2.23 24.27
C ALA A 436 -25.87 1.85 23.51
N VAL A 437 -26.94 2.64 23.62
CA VAL A 437 -28.18 2.44 22.84
C VAL A 437 -27.91 2.60 21.35
N LYS A 438 -27.16 3.63 20.95
CA LYS A 438 -26.78 3.84 19.54
C LYS A 438 -25.92 2.69 19.00
N THR A 439 -24.93 2.22 19.78
CA THR A 439 -24.09 1.07 19.40
C THR A 439 -24.93 -0.20 19.21
N ALA A 440 -25.88 -0.48 20.11
CA ALA A 440 -26.76 -1.64 19.97
C ALA A 440 -27.62 -1.58 18.68
N ILE A 441 -28.06 -0.39 18.27
CA ILE A 441 -28.78 -0.19 17.00
C ILE A 441 -27.85 -0.46 15.81
N GLU A 442 -26.63 0.06 15.82
CA GLU A 442 -25.64 -0.13 14.75
C GLU A 442 -25.25 -1.60 14.61
N ASP A 443 -24.98 -2.29 15.73
CA ASP A 443 -24.69 -3.72 15.76
C ASP A 443 -25.86 -4.53 15.18
N LYS A 444 -27.10 -4.18 15.54
CA LYS A 444 -28.29 -4.83 15.00
C LYS A 444 -28.37 -4.68 13.48
N ILE A 445 -28.10 -3.49 12.94
CA ILE A 445 -28.11 -3.23 11.49
C ILE A 445 -27.04 -4.04 10.77
N VAL A 446 -25.83 -4.18 11.35
CA VAL A 446 -24.75 -4.99 10.78
C VAL A 446 -25.17 -6.46 10.62
N THR A 447 -25.99 -7.00 11.53
CA THR A 447 -26.48 -8.39 11.42
C THR A 447 -27.45 -8.64 10.27
N LEU A 448 -28.00 -7.58 9.63
CA LEU A 448 -28.96 -7.72 8.53
C LEU A 448 -28.31 -8.07 7.18
N ALA A 449 -26.97 -8.21 7.13
CA ALA A 449 -26.21 -8.67 5.96
C ALA A 449 -26.51 -7.88 4.66
N LEU A 450 -26.44 -6.54 4.75
CA LEU A 450 -26.74 -5.64 3.63
C LEU A 450 -25.57 -5.60 2.63
N ASP A 451 -25.74 -6.24 1.46
CA ASP A 451 -24.67 -6.37 0.46
C ASP A 451 -24.26 -5.01 -0.15
N GLY A 452 -23.06 -4.56 0.18
CA GLY A 452 -22.45 -3.34 -0.34
C GLY A 452 -23.13 -2.03 0.09
N VAL A 453 -23.97 -2.05 1.13
CA VAL A 453 -24.67 -0.88 1.66
C VAL A 453 -23.97 -0.38 2.92
N SER A 454 -23.60 0.89 2.95
CA SER A 454 -23.16 1.58 4.16
C SER A 454 -24.35 2.28 4.82
N THR A 455 -24.40 2.27 6.14
CA THR A 455 -25.51 2.84 6.91
C THR A 455 -24.99 3.84 7.95
N SER A 456 -25.80 4.85 8.25
CA SER A 456 -25.54 5.81 9.32
C SER A 456 -26.82 6.02 10.12
N VAL A 457 -26.73 5.87 11.44
CA VAL A 457 -27.87 6.06 12.35
C VAL A 457 -27.91 7.51 12.82
N THR A 458 -29.01 8.19 12.50
CA THR A 458 -29.26 9.57 12.92
C THR A 458 -30.31 9.59 14.03
N LYS A 459 -29.96 10.14 15.19
CA LYS A 459 -30.87 10.30 16.33
C LYS A 459 -32.00 11.26 15.98
N VAL A 460 -33.24 10.88 16.31
CA VAL A 460 -34.41 11.77 16.29
C VAL A 460 -34.75 12.22 17.71
N LEU A 461 -34.95 11.28 18.63
CA LEU A 461 -35.26 11.57 20.03
C LEU A 461 -34.77 10.45 20.95
N TYR A 462 -34.32 10.80 22.15
CA TYR A 462 -34.01 9.84 23.19
C TYR A 462 -34.75 10.19 24.48
N THR A 463 -35.44 9.20 25.04
CA THR A 463 -36.09 9.23 26.35
C THR A 463 -35.56 8.04 27.16
N PRO A 464 -34.78 8.26 28.24
CA PRO A 464 -34.25 7.17 29.04
C PRO A 464 -35.38 6.39 29.73
N ALA A 465 -35.16 5.10 29.95
CA ALA A 465 -36.07 4.29 30.78
C ALA A 465 -35.97 4.74 32.24
N ILE A 466 -37.11 4.76 32.92
CA ILE A 466 -37.19 5.03 34.36
C ILE A 466 -37.33 3.71 35.07
N VAL A 467 -36.42 3.47 36.01
CA VAL A 467 -36.40 2.25 36.82
C VAL A 467 -37.69 2.13 37.66
N GLY A 468 -38.18 0.91 37.85
CA GLY A 468 -39.35 0.67 38.69
C GLY A 468 -39.11 1.07 40.15
N ASP A 469 -40.19 1.53 40.80
CA ASP A 469 -40.23 1.83 42.22
C ASP A 469 -41.52 1.31 42.87
N SER A 470 -41.68 1.53 44.18
CA SER A 470 -42.87 1.08 44.92
C SER A 470 -44.20 1.65 44.40
N GLY A 471 -44.19 2.79 43.69
CA GLY A 471 -45.39 3.40 43.10
C GLY A 471 -45.66 2.97 41.66
N THR A 472 -44.61 2.58 40.93
CA THR A 472 -44.62 2.11 39.54
C THR A 472 -43.71 0.89 39.40
N PRO A 473 -44.16 -0.31 39.83
CA PRO A 473 -43.27 -1.48 39.94
C PRO A 473 -42.66 -1.95 38.61
N ASP A 474 -43.37 -1.77 37.51
CA ASP A 474 -42.86 -2.12 36.17
C ASP A 474 -41.88 -1.08 35.60
N GLY A 475 -41.74 0.09 36.25
CA GLY A 475 -41.01 1.24 35.72
C GLY A 475 -41.71 1.90 34.53
N THR A 476 -40.95 2.67 33.76
CA THR A 476 -41.42 3.26 32.50
C THR A 476 -40.39 3.03 31.42
N ASP A 477 -40.78 2.31 30.36
CA ASP A 477 -39.92 2.02 29.24
C ASP A 477 -39.39 3.31 28.58
N GLY A 478 -38.12 3.26 28.21
CA GLY A 478 -37.45 4.30 27.44
C GLY A 478 -37.64 4.09 25.94
N THR A 479 -37.36 5.13 25.17
CA THR A 479 -37.39 5.07 23.71
C THR A 479 -36.18 5.79 23.12
N TYR A 480 -35.62 5.24 22.06
CA TYR A 480 -34.67 5.92 21.20
C TYR A 480 -35.21 5.86 19.77
N THR A 481 -35.67 6.99 19.24
CA THR A 481 -36.15 7.08 17.86
C THR A 481 -35.06 7.59 16.95
N PHE A 482 -34.99 7.02 15.74
CA PHE A 482 -33.88 7.25 14.82
C PHE A 482 -34.32 7.07 13.36
N THR A 483 -33.54 7.64 12.45
CA THR A 483 -33.57 7.27 11.03
C THR A 483 -32.26 6.62 10.66
N VAL A 484 -32.28 5.79 9.63
CA VAL A 484 -31.06 5.23 9.05
C VAL A 484 -30.90 5.79 7.65
N ASP A 485 -29.77 6.44 7.41
CA ASP A 485 -29.34 6.86 6.09
C ASP A 485 -28.56 5.72 5.45
N LEU A 486 -29.03 5.22 4.32
CA LEU A 486 -28.41 4.16 3.54
C LEU A 486 -27.69 4.76 2.36
N THR A 487 -26.49 4.25 2.09
CA THR A 487 -25.69 4.61 0.93
C THR A 487 -25.17 3.35 0.25
N LYS A 488 -25.44 3.24 -1.06
CA LYS A 488 -24.85 2.19 -1.91
C LYS A 488 -24.30 2.89 -3.13
N GLY A 489 -23.02 3.27 -3.10
CA GLY A 489 -22.51 4.24 -4.07
C GLY A 489 -23.17 5.62 -3.91
N SER A 490 -23.91 6.10 -4.91
CA SER A 490 -24.40 7.49 -5.09
C SER A 490 -25.75 7.70 -4.49
N ALA A 491 -26.55 6.66 -4.54
CA ALA A 491 -27.92 6.83 -4.18
C ALA A 491 -28.06 6.61 -2.69
N THR A 492 -28.91 7.49 -2.18
CA THR A 492 -29.22 7.64 -0.79
C THR A 492 -30.66 7.25 -0.61
N ALA A 493 -30.95 6.55 0.47
CA ALA A 493 -32.30 6.42 0.97
C ALA A 493 -32.26 6.66 2.47
N THR A 494 -33.35 7.17 3.03
CA THR A 494 -33.52 7.31 4.46
C THR A 494 -34.76 6.53 4.85
N THR A 495 -34.65 5.72 5.89
CA THR A 495 -35.81 5.00 6.44
C THR A 495 -36.86 5.99 6.97
N ALA A 496 -38.08 5.51 7.19
CA ALA A 496 -38.99 6.12 8.14
C ALA A 496 -38.35 6.20 9.55
N VAL A 497 -38.97 6.98 10.45
CA VAL A 497 -38.53 7.05 11.85
C VAL A 497 -38.79 5.70 12.52
N LEU A 498 -37.72 5.04 12.95
CA LEU A 498 -37.70 3.79 13.68
C LEU A 498 -37.60 4.05 15.18
N THR A 499 -37.96 3.05 15.98
CA THR A 499 -37.95 3.14 17.45
C THR A 499 -37.25 1.92 18.03
N MET A 500 -36.24 2.17 18.85
CA MET A 500 -35.64 1.22 19.78
C MET A 500 -36.35 1.37 21.13
N THR A 501 -36.95 0.29 21.62
CA THR A 501 -37.60 0.25 22.95
C THR A 501 -36.59 -0.20 24.00
N ILE A 502 -36.50 0.55 25.10
CA ILE A 502 -35.63 0.24 26.25
C ILE A 502 -36.51 -0.22 27.40
N THR A 503 -36.55 -1.52 27.66
CA THR A 503 -37.42 -2.09 28.70
C THR A 503 -36.89 -1.72 30.09
N ALA A 504 -37.74 -1.10 30.91
CA ALA A 504 -37.40 -0.69 32.27
C ALA A 504 -37.11 -1.90 33.18
N THR A 505 -36.19 -1.71 34.13
CA THR A 505 -35.93 -2.70 35.18
C THR A 505 -37.05 -2.63 36.20
N THR A 506 -37.68 -3.76 36.49
CA THR A 506 -38.75 -3.84 37.47
C THR A 506 -38.24 -3.69 38.90
N TYR A 507 -39.10 -3.17 39.77
CA TYR A 507 -38.94 -3.13 41.23
C TYR A 507 -39.40 -4.43 41.86
N ASP A 508 -38.59 -5.01 42.74
CA ASP A 508 -38.99 -6.16 43.57
C ASP A 508 -38.23 -6.19 44.90
N GLU A 509 -38.82 -5.59 45.94
CA GLU A 509 -38.23 -5.52 47.29
C GLU A 509 -38.22 -6.88 48.00
N GLU A 510 -39.23 -7.72 47.77
CA GLU A 510 -39.32 -9.06 48.39
C GLU A 510 -38.24 -9.99 47.85
N LEU A 511 -37.95 -9.88 46.55
CA LEU A 511 -36.86 -10.62 45.92
C LEU A 511 -35.49 -10.16 46.41
N VAL A 512 -35.25 -8.85 46.58
CA VAL A 512 -33.99 -8.32 47.15
C VAL A 512 -33.75 -8.89 48.56
N ALA A 513 -34.79 -8.89 49.41
CA ALA A 513 -34.71 -9.48 50.75
C ALA A 513 -34.42 -11.00 50.71
N THR A 514 -35.02 -11.71 49.76
CA THR A 514 -34.80 -13.15 49.56
C THR A 514 -33.34 -13.43 49.15
N VAL A 515 -32.83 -12.70 48.15
CA VAL A 515 -31.44 -12.84 47.67
C VAL A 515 -30.44 -12.44 48.75
N LYS A 516 -30.72 -11.39 49.53
CA LYS A 516 -29.90 -11.02 50.69
C LYS A 516 -29.75 -12.18 51.66
N GLY A 517 -30.84 -12.88 51.98
CA GLY A 517 -30.80 -14.07 52.82
C GLY A 517 -29.95 -15.21 52.24
N LEU A 518 -29.95 -15.38 50.92
CA LEU A 518 -29.10 -16.37 50.23
C LEU A 518 -27.61 -15.99 50.29
N VAL A 519 -27.29 -14.72 50.07
CA VAL A 519 -25.91 -14.20 50.13
C VAL A 519 -25.37 -14.30 51.56
N GLU A 520 -26.13 -13.87 52.57
CA GLU A 520 -25.71 -13.95 53.98
C GLU A 520 -25.58 -15.39 54.49
N GLY A 521 -26.36 -16.33 53.93
CA GLY A 521 -26.31 -17.75 54.27
C GLY A 521 -25.25 -18.56 53.53
N ALA A 522 -24.56 -17.99 52.55
CA ALA A 522 -23.60 -18.73 51.72
C ALA A 522 -22.26 -18.99 52.44
N PRO A 523 -21.65 -20.17 52.27
CA PRO A 523 -20.33 -20.44 52.82
C PRO A 523 -19.23 -19.80 51.95
N TYR A 524 -18.39 -18.97 52.57
CA TYR A 524 -17.24 -18.33 51.92
C TYR A 524 -15.93 -18.86 52.49
N THR A 525 -15.31 -19.80 51.76
CA THR A 525 -14.00 -20.36 52.09
C THR A 525 -13.15 -20.54 50.84
N ILE A 526 -11.85 -20.30 50.94
CA ILE A 526 -10.83 -20.59 49.91
C ILE A 526 -9.56 -21.11 50.57
N THR A 527 -8.77 -21.93 49.89
CA THR A 527 -7.47 -22.37 50.43
C THR A 527 -6.37 -21.34 50.14
N GLN A 528 -5.33 -21.29 50.97
CA GLN A 528 -4.17 -20.42 50.74
C GLN A 528 -3.45 -20.74 49.42
N ALA A 529 -3.52 -21.98 48.93
CA ALA A 529 -2.95 -22.35 47.64
C ALA A 529 -3.69 -21.72 46.45
N GLU A 530 -5.00 -21.52 46.57
CA GLU A 530 -5.84 -20.88 45.55
C GLU A 530 -5.83 -19.35 45.66
N ALA A 531 -5.65 -18.82 46.88
CA ALA A 531 -5.60 -17.38 47.17
C ALA A 531 -4.20 -16.79 46.92
N THR A 532 -3.76 -16.74 45.66
CA THR A 532 -2.42 -16.25 45.28
C THR A 532 -2.17 -14.79 45.63
N ASP A 533 -3.22 -13.98 45.68
CA ASP A 533 -3.23 -12.60 46.12
C ASP A 533 -4.64 -12.15 46.55
N GLU A 534 -4.78 -10.90 47.00
CA GLU A 534 -6.04 -10.32 47.45
C GLU A 534 -7.10 -10.25 46.32
N ALA A 535 -6.70 -10.01 45.08
CA ALA A 535 -7.63 -9.87 43.96
C ALA A 535 -8.29 -11.21 43.64
N VAL A 536 -7.54 -12.31 43.71
CA VAL A 536 -8.08 -13.68 43.52
C VAL A 536 -9.11 -14.03 44.60
N VAL A 537 -8.90 -13.59 45.85
CA VAL A 537 -9.89 -13.79 46.92
C VAL A 537 -11.17 -12.99 46.65
N LYS A 538 -11.05 -11.76 46.12
CA LYS A 538 -12.23 -10.96 45.72
C LYS A 538 -13.00 -11.62 44.58
N THR A 539 -12.32 -12.09 43.53
CA THR A 539 -12.95 -12.81 42.41
C THR A 539 -13.66 -14.07 42.87
N ALA A 540 -13.07 -14.85 43.78
CA ALA A 540 -13.71 -16.04 44.33
C ALA A 540 -14.99 -15.74 45.12
N ILE A 541 -15.07 -14.57 45.78
CA ILE A 541 -16.30 -14.11 46.45
C ILE A 541 -17.38 -13.77 45.41
N GLU A 542 -17.02 -13.00 44.38
CA GLU A 542 -17.92 -12.60 43.29
C GLU A 542 -18.45 -13.83 42.53
N ASP A 543 -17.58 -14.78 42.18
CA ASP A 543 -17.95 -16.04 41.54
C ASP A 543 -18.91 -16.84 42.42
N LYS A 544 -18.67 -16.90 43.74
CA LYS A 544 -19.54 -17.61 44.67
C LYS A 544 -20.94 -16.99 44.71
N ILE A 545 -21.05 -15.67 44.73
CA ILE A 545 -22.33 -14.96 44.71
C ILE A 545 -23.06 -15.20 43.39
N ALA A 546 -22.34 -15.19 42.26
CA ALA A 546 -22.92 -15.46 40.94
C ALA A 546 -23.51 -16.89 40.80
N THR A 547 -23.08 -17.85 41.64
CA THR A 547 -23.69 -19.20 41.68
C THR A 547 -25.04 -19.28 42.42
N LEU A 548 -25.46 -18.19 43.07
CA LEU A 548 -26.74 -18.14 43.77
C LEU A 548 -27.88 -17.79 42.81
N ALA A 549 -29.12 -18.16 43.17
CA ALA A 549 -30.30 -17.78 42.40
C ALA A 549 -30.63 -16.30 42.64
N LEU A 550 -30.02 -15.42 41.85
CA LEU A 550 -30.16 -13.96 42.00
C LEU A 550 -31.42 -13.40 41.32
N ASP A 551 -32.05 -14.13 40.38
CA ASP A 551 -33.31 -13.77 39.68
C ASP A 551 -33.38 -12.32 39.19
N GLY A 552 -32.24 -11.79 38.73
CA GLY A 552 -32.10 -10.45 38.19
C GLY A 552 -31.91 -9.34 39.23
N VAL A 553 -31.63 -9.68 40.49
CA VAL A 553 -31.06 -8.77 41.51
C VAL A 553 -29.57 -8.55 41.21
N LEU A 554 -29.15 -7.29 41.13
CA LEU A 554 -27.75 -6.90 40.96
C LEU A 554 -27.01 -6.98 42.30
N THR A 555 -25.73 -7.34 42.28
CA THR A 555 -24.89 -7.43 43.48
C THR A 555 -23.53 -6.76 43.27
N SER A 556 -23.01 -6.08 44.29
CA SER A 556 -21.68 -5.45 44.29
C SER A 556 -20.94 -5.73 45.58
N VAL A 557 -19.71 -6.23 45.48
CA VAL A 557 -18.88 -6.61 46.65
C VAL A 557 -17.96 -5.46 47.06
N THR A 558 -18.14 -4.97 48.28
CA THR A 558 -17.32 -3.91 48.89
C THR A 558 -16.39 -4.50 49.95
N LYS A 559 -15.08 -4.26 49.81
CA LYS A 559 -14.07 -4.71 50.76
C LYS A 559 -14.18 -3.94 52.08
N VAL A 560 -14.13 -4.66 53.20
CA VAL A 560 -13.97 -4.08 54.55
C VAL A 560 -12.53 -4.24 55.04
N LEU A 561 -12.00 -5.46 55.08
CA LEU A 561 -10.63 -5.73 55.54
C LEU A 561 -10.07 -7.01 54.92
N TYR A 562 -8.77 -7.03 54.64
CA TYR A 562 -8.06 -8.25 54.23
C TYR A 562 -6.87 -8.52 55.16
N THR A 563 -6.77 -9.75 55.64
CA THR A 563 -5.60 -10.29 56.34
C THR A 563 -5.13 -11.57 55.61
N PRO A 564 -3.88 -11.64 55.14
CA PRO A 564 -3.39 -12.81 54.42
C PRO A 564 -3.21 -14.00 55.35
N ALA A 565 -3.40 -15.21 54.82
CA ALA A 565 -3.09 -16.45 55.55
C ALA A 565 -1.57 -16.65 55.65
N ILE A 566 -1.10 -17.19 56.77
CA ILE A 566 0.30 -17.54 57.01
C ILE A 566 0.41 -19.07 56.97
N ALA A 567 1.27 -19.59 56.10
CA ALA A 567 1.48 -21.03 55.98
C ALA A 567 2.09 -21.59 57.28
N GLY A 568 1.73 -22.82 57.62
CA GLY A 568 2.23 -23.49 58.81
C GLY A 568 3.74 -23.71 58.76
N ASP A 569 4.35 -23.68 59.94
CA ASP A 569 5.74 -24.03 60.16
C ASP A 569 5.88 -25.05 61.30
N ALA A 570 7.12 -25.42 61.63
CA ALA A 570 7.37 -26.39 62.69
C ALA A 570 6.87 -25.96 64.10
N GLY A 571 6.65 -24.66 64.33
CA GLY A 571 6.14 -24.12 65.59
C GLY A 571 4.61 -23.92 65.59
N THR A 572 4.01 -23.74 64.41
CA THR A 572 2.58 -23.60 64.16
C THR A 572 2.16 -24.47 62.96
N PRO A 573 2.03 -25.80 63.14
CA PRO A 573 1.87 -26.73 62.02
C PRO A 573 0.62 -26.50 61.16
N ASP A 574 -0.45 -25.94 61.73
CA ASP A 574 -1.69 -25.66 61.01
C ASP A 574 -1.68 -24.29 60.29
N GLY A 575 -0.65 -23.46 60.53
CA GLY A 575 -0.60 -22.08 60.04
C GLY A 575 -1.60 -21.14 60.73
N ILE A 576 -1.76 -19.94 60.19
CA ILE A 576 -2.75 -18.95 60.65
C ILE A 576 -3.64 -18.60 59.48
N ASN A 577 -4.93 -18.91 59.59
CA ASN A 577 -5.90 -18.57 58.55
C ASN A 577 -5.97 -17.06 58.33
N GLY A 578 -6.12 -16.67 57.07
CA GLY A 578 -6.39 -15.30 56.67
C GLY A 578 -7.89 -15.04 56.62
N THR A 579 -8.26 -13.76 56.55
CA THR A 579 -9.67 -13.32 56.45
C THR A 579 -9.81 -12.25 55.39
N TYR A 580 -10.86 -12.35 54.58
CA TYR A 580 -11.35 -11.23 53.77
C TYR A 580 -12.77 -10.90 54.22
N THR A 581 -12.97 -9.74 54.85
CA THR A 581 -14.30 -9.27 55.27
C THR A 581 -14.86 -8.29 54.25
N PHE A 582 -16.16 -8.40 53.99
CA PHE A 582 -16.83 -7.66 52.92
C PHE A 582 -18.32 -7.44 53.22
N THR A 583 -18.93 -6.51 52.51
CA THR A 583 -20.39 -6.35 52.41
C THR A 583 -20.80 -6.52 50.96
N VAL A 584 -22.06 -6.89 50.74
CA VAL A 584 -22.65 -6.98 49.39
C VAL A 584 -23.84 -6.03 49.32
N ASP A 585 -23.77 -5.08 48.41
CA ASP A 585 -24.90 -4.20 48.07
C ASP A 585 -25.76 -4.93 47.03
N LEU A 586 -27.08 -4.98 47.25
CA LEU A 586 -28.07 -5.64 46.41
C LEU A 586 -29.07 -4.63 45.88
N SER A 587 -29.48 -4.77 44.61
CA SER A 587 -30.56 -3.93 44.08
C SER A 587 -31.43 -4.60 43.02
N LYS A 588 -32.73 -4.26 43.02
CA LYS A 588 -33.69 -4.61 41.97
C LYS A 588 -34.65 -3.45 41.74
N GLY A 589 -34.45 -2.77 40.62
CA GLY A 589 -35.09 -1.49 40.42
C GLY A 589 -34.59 -0.46 41.45
N ALA A 590 -35.50 0.31 42.06
CA ALA A 590 -35.19 1.20 43.18
C ALA A 590 -35.15 0.51 44.56
N ALA A 591 -35.39 -0.81 44.65
CA ALA A 591 -35.21 -1.55 45.90
C ALA A 591 -33.71 -1.80 46.12
N GLU A 592 -33.17 -1.33 47.25
CA GLU A 592 -31.76 -1.48 47.62
C GLU A 592 -31.66 -2.03 49.04
N ASP A 593 -30.69 -2.93 49.28
CA ASP A 593 -30.31 -3.38 50.61
C ASP A 593 -28.83 -3.80 50.63
N THR A 594 -28.21 -3.81 51.80
CA THR A 594 -26.82 -4.23 51.99
C THR A 594 -26.77 -5.35 53.03
N THR A 595 -25.94 -6.37 52.78
CA THR A 595 -25.72 -7.45 53.77
C THR A 595 -25.06 -6.93 55.04
N ALA A 596 -25.17 -7.68 56.14
CA ALA A 596 -24.21 -7.57 57.23
C ALA A 596 -22.77 -7.82 56.74
N THR A 597 -21.76 -7.48 57.55
CA THR A 597 -20.36 -7.81 57.22
C THR A 597 -20.16 -9.33 57.21
N LEU A 598 -19.82 -9.86 56.04
CA LEU A 598 -19.53 -11.27 55.79
C LEU A 598 -18.02 -11.51 55.85
N THR A 599 -17.62 -12.78 56.04
CA THR A 599 -16.20 -13.17 56.13
C THR A 599 -15.92 -14.36 55.24
N MET A 600 -15.01 -14.16 54.29
CA MET A 600 -14.34 -15.24 53.54
C MET A 600 -13.11 -15.69 54.32
N THR A 601 -13.04 -16.99 54.65
CA THR A 601 -11.89 -17.57 55.36
C THR A 601 -10.88 -18.12 54.36
N VAL A 602 -9.63 -17.65 54.44
CA VAL A 602 -8.49 -18.19 53.68
C VAL A 602 -7.79 -19.23 54.54
N THR A 603 -8.00 -20.50 54.26
CA THR A 603 -7.46 -21.61 55.07
C THR A 603 -5.97 -21.78 54.81
N ALA A 604 -5.14 -21.67 55.86
CA ALA A 604 -3.70 -21.78 55.76
C ALA A 604 -3.24 -23.17 55.30
N THR A 605 -2.12 -23.21 54.57
CA THR A 605 -1.46 -24.46 54.17
C THR A 605 -0.72 -25.03 55.37
N GLY A 606 -1.02 -26.28 55.76
CA GLY A 606 -0.33 -26.94 56.88
C GLY A 606 1.12 -27.36 56.57
N PHE A 607 1.96 -27.40 57.61
CA PHE A 607 3.37 -27.82 57.56
C PHE A 607 3.50 -29.34 57.52
N SER A 608 4.10 -29.90 56.46
CA SER A 608 4.45 -31.32 56.37
C SER A 608 5.97 -31.52 56.46
N GLY A 609 6.47 -31.74 57.67
CA GLY A 609 7.91 -31.90 57.91
C GLY A 609 8.47 -33.25 57.46
N SER A 610 9.45 -33.25 56.54
CA SER A 610 10.41 -34.34 56.34
C SER A 610 11.84 -33.77 56.33
N GLY A 611 12.67 -34.27 57.24
CA GLY A 611 13.86 -33.60 57.77
C GLY A 611 15.17 -33.75 57.00
N GLY A 612 16.17 -32.99 57.47
CA GLY A 612 17.58 -33.14 57.12
C GLY A 612 18.35 -31.82 57.31
N GLY A 613 19.01 -31.67 58.47
CA GLY A 613 19.54 -30.39 58.95
C GLY A 613 20.80 -29.83 58.29
N GLY A 614 21.10 -28.57 58.63
CA GLY A 614 22.35 -27.89 58.30
C GLY A 614 22.27 -26.38 58.51
N SER A 615 22.62 -25.94 59.71
CA SER A 615 22.78 -24.53 60.15
C SER A 615 23.31 -23.56 59.07
N THR A 616 22.61 -22.44 58.86
CA THR A 616 23.18 -21.08 58.96
C THR A 616 22.05 -20.05 59.14
N LYS A 617 22.18 -19.15 60.13
CA LYS A 617 21.35 -17.95 60.28
C LYS A 617 21.20 -17.23 58.92
N ARG A 618 19.97 -17.06 58.45
CA ARG A 618 19.66 -16.08 57.39
C ARG A 618 18.68 -15.06 57.96
N THR A 619 19.15 -13.82 57.96
CA THR A 619 18.48 -12.58 58.32
C THR A 619 17.23 -12.33 57.48
N GLN A 620 16.28 -11.60 58.07
CA GLN A 620 15.11 -11.01 57.42
C GLN A 620 15.43 -10.49 56.00
N PRO A 621 14.48 -10.56 55.04
CA PRO A 621 14.60 -9.73 53.85
C PRO A 621 14.55 -8.26 54.31
N SER A 622 15.64 -7.52 54.13
CA SER A 622 15.55 -6.05 54.15
C SER A 622 14.85 -5.62 52.87
N GLN A 623 13.74 -4.89 53.02
CA GLN A 623 13.30 -3.98 51.98
C GLN A 623 14.19 -2.75 52.11
N ASP A 624 15.17 -2.61 51.21
CA ASP A 624 15.88 -1.36 51.08
C ASP A 624 15.20 -0.53 49.99
N THR A 625 14.89 0.71 50.34
CA THR A 625 14.31 1.74 49.46
C THR A 625 15.31 2.15 48.38
N VAL A 626 14.86 2.24 47.12
CA VAL A 626 15.70 2.72 46.00
C VAL A 626 15.46 4.22 45.81
N ILE A 627 16.51 5.01 46.03
CA ILE A 627 16.50 6.45 45.81
C ILE A 627 16.74 6.72 44.33
N VAL A 628 15.82 7.37 43.62
CA VAL A 628 16.08 7.92 42.28
C VAL A 628 16.38 9.41 42.45
N ILE A 629 17.46 9.88 41.82
CA ILE A 629 17.91 11.27 41.96
C ILE A 629 17.53 12.04 40.68
N VAL A 630 16.64 13.01 40.79
CA VAL A 630 16.26 13.88 39.66
C VAL A 630 16.89 15.25 39.86
N ASN A 631 17.81 15.64 38.97
CA ASN A 631 18.54 16.92 39.05
C ASN A 631 19.14 17.22 40.44
N GLY A 632 19.65 16.19 41.12
CA GLY A 632 20.31 16.32 42.43
C GLY A 632 19.38 16.30 43.65
N LYS A 633 18.07 16.05 43.50
CA LYS A 633 17.15 15.78 44.61
C LYS A 633 16.88 14.28 44.74
N GLU A 634 17.10 13.74 45.94
CA GLU A 634 16.81 12.35 46.32
C GLU A 634 15.30 12.16 46.50
N GLU A 635 14.72 11.15 45.83
CA GLU A 635 13.30 10.81 45.94
C GLU A 635 13.14 9.29 46.09
N ASP A 636 12.25 8.87 47.00
CA ASP A 636 12.07 7.48 47.44
C ASP A 636 11.09 6.72 46.52
N VAL A 637 11.56 6.21 45.36
CA VAL A 637 10.65 5.91 44.21
C VAL A 637 10.98 4.65 43.38
N GLY A 638 11.64 3.64 43.94
CA GLY A 638 11.87 2.37 43.23
C GLY A 638 11.66 1.11 44.07
N LYS A 639 11.33 -0.01 43.39
CA LYS A 639 11.24 -1.36 43.98
C LYS A 639 12.40 -2.20 43.46
N GLN A 640 13.27 -2.66 44.36
CA GLN A 640 14.34 -3.59 44.02
C GLN A 640 13.89 -5.04 44.20
N THR A 641 14.02 -5.85 43.17
CA THR A 641 13.79 -7.30 43.24
C THR A 641 15.05 -8.04 42.79
N ASN A 642 15.60 -8.89 43.67
CA ASN A 642 16.75 -9.72 43.34
C ASN A 642 16.26 -11.12 42.98
N THR A 643 16.65 -11.62 41.82
CA THR A 643 16.33 -12.99 41.36
C THR A 643 17.59 -13.72 40.90
N THR A 644 17.53 -15.04 40.85
CA THR A 644 18.60 -15.87 40.29
C THR A 644 17.96 -16.80 39.27
N GLU A 645 18.38 -16.67 38.02
CA GLU A 645 17.88 -17.46 36.88
C GLU A 645 19.10 -17.95 36.11
N ASP A 646 19.14 -19.24 35.77
CA ASP A 646 20.26 -19.92 35.08
C ASP A 646 21.66 -19.70 35.71
N GLY A 647 21.73 -19.62 37.05
CA GLY A 647 22.99 -19.50 37.79
C GLY A 647 23.62 -18.10 37.78
N LYS A 648 22.95 -17.09 37.21
CA LYS A 648 23.37 -15.69 37.24
C LYS A 648 22.45 -14.87 38.16
N SER A 649 23.03 -14.11 39.07
CA SER A 649 22.28 -13.20 39.95
C SER A 649 21.89 -11.94 39.18
N THR A 650 20.60 -11.60 39.14
CA THR A 650 20.06 -10.41 38.47
C THR A 650 19.35 -9.51 39.48
N VAL A 651 19.62 -8.21 39.42
CA VAL A 651 18.84 -7.18 40.11
C VAL A 651 17.94 -6.47 39.12
N VAL A 652 16.63 -6.43 39.41
CA VAL A 652 15.64 -5.64 38.66
C VAL A 652 15.24 -4.46 39.52
N ILE A 653 15.39 -3.26 38.96
CA ILE A 653 14.92 -2.00 39.54
C ILE A 653 13.72 -1.55 38.73
N GLU A 654 12.54 -1.64 39.35
CA GLU A 654 11.30 -1.10 38.80
C GLU A 654 11.10 0.32 39.33
N VAL A 655 10.96 1.28 38.43
CA VAL A 655 10.78 2.69 38.78
C VAL A 655 9.29 3.03 38.77
N VAL A 656 8.80 3.74 39.80
CA VAL A 656 7.39 4.16 39.86
C VAL A 656 7.15 5.29 38.85
N ASN A 657 6.77 4.90 37.63
CA ASN A 657 6.70 5.79 36.45
C ASN A 657 5.81 7.02 36.64
N SER A 658 4.69 6.92 37.36
CA SER A 658 3.79 8.05 37.62
C SER A 658 4.46 9.19 38.39
N MET A 659 5.40 8.88 39.28
CA MET A 659 6.15 9.89 40.05
C MET A 659 7.30 10.51 39.24
N VAL A 660 7.99 9.70 38.43
CA VAL A 660 9.03 10.20 37.50
C VAL A 660 8.44 11.20 36.51
N GLU A 661 7.28 10.88 35.95
CA GLU A 661 6.56 11.76 35.03
C GLU A 661 6.19 13.11 35.67
N SER A 662 5.67 13.11 36.90
CA SER A 662 5.36 14.35 37.62
C SER A 662 6.59 15.24 37.86
N LYS A 663 7.79 14.65 37.99
CA LYS A 663 9.04 15.38 38.20
C LYS A 663 9.65 15.89 36.90
N ILE A 664 9.48 15.17 35.80
CA ILE A 664 9.77 15.67 34.45
C ILE A 664 8.93 16.93 34.20
N ASP A 665 7.63 16.88 34.49
CA ASP A 665 6.72 18.02 34.34
C ASP A 665 7.15 19.21 35.23
N GLU A 666 7.58 18.96 36.47
CA GLU A 666 8.10 19.98 37.40
C GLU A 666 9.44 20.59 36.93
N ALA A 667 10.31 19.79 36.31
CA ALA A 667 11.60 20.23 35.77
C ALA A 667 11.45 21.05 34.48
N ILE A 668 10.55 20.66 33.57
CA ILE A 668 10.19 21.42 32.36
C ILE A 668 9.67 22.80 32.74
N LYS A 669 8.80 22.87 33.76
CA LYS A 669 8.16 24.13 34.19
C LYS A 669 9.14 25.14 34.80
N ASN A 670 10.26 24.66 35.33
CA ASN A 670 11.24 25.48 36.06
C ASN A 670 12.51 25.86 35.26
N ASN A 671 12.66 25.38 34.02
CA ASN A 671 13.70 25.80 33.06
C ASN A 671 15.14 25.83 33.63
N ILE A 672 15.52 24.81 34.40
CA ILE A 672 16.84 24.77 35.05
C ILE A 672 17.85 24.02 34.16
N THR A 673 18.86 24.79 33.76
CA THR A 673 20.21 24.49 33.25
C THR A 673 20.47 24.22 31.75
N PRO A 674 21.53 24.86 31.18
CA PRO A 674 21.96 24.72 29.79
C PRO A 674 22.67 23.39 29.45
N ASN A 675 22.77 22.45 30.40
CA ASN A 675 23.50 21.18 30.25
C ASN A 675 22.58 19.94 30.17
N GLY A 676 21.26 20.13 30.04
CA GLY A 676 20.27 19.05 30.03
C GLY A 676 19.88 18.57 31.43
N ASN A 677 18.66 18.03 31.57
CA ASN A 677 18.18 17.45 32.82
C ASN A 677 18.69 16.01 32.99
N VAL A 678 18.93 15.55 34.22
CA VAL A 678 19.45 14.20 34.49
C VAL A 678 18.56 13.46 35.48
N ILE A 679 18.17 12.24 35.13
CA ILE A 679 17.62 11.24 36.05
C ILE A 679 18.73 10.23 36.35
N GLN A 680 19.14 10.14 37.61
CA GLN A 680 20.15 9.19 38.05
C GLN A 680 19.53 8.06 38.87
N ILE A 681 19.84 6.83 38.49
CA ILE A 681 19.38 5.58 39.13
C ILE A 681 20.62 4.89 39.73
N PRO A 682 20.87 5.06 41.04
CA PRO A 682 21.94 4.36 41.73
C PRO A 682 21.58 2.89 41.96
N ILE A 683 22.47 1.98 41.56
CA ILE A 683 22.33 0.54 41.77
C ILE A 683 23.18 0.16 42.98
N VAL A 684 22.52 -0.01 44.12
CA VAL A 684 23.15 -0.34 45.40
C VAL A 684 23.67 -1.79 45.43
N ASP A 685 23.10 -2.66 44.60
CA ASP A 685 23.54 -4.05 44.51
C ASP A 685 24.86 -4.20 43.73
N THR A 686 25.92 -4.53 44.45
CA THR A 686 27.27 -4.78 43.91
C THR A 686 27.54 -6.25 43.60
N LYS A 687 26.58 -7.15 43.89
CA LYS A 687 26.77 -8.60 43.80
C LYS A 687 26.14 -9.24 42.57
N SER A 688 25.05 -8.67 42.03
CA SER A 688 24.44 -9.23 40.82
C SER A 688 25.30 -9.05 39.58
N GLU A 689 25.36 -10.06 38.72
CA GLU A 689 26.14 -10.00 37.48
C GLU A 689 25.44 -9.11 36.45
N VAL A 690 24.11 -9.03 36.49
CA VAL A 690 23.27 -8.26 35.57
C VAL A 690 22.40 -7.28 36.35
N ALA A 691 22.30 -6.05 35.86
CA ALA A 691 21.36 -5.05 36.36
C ALA A 691 20.36 -4.68 35.26
N LYS A 692 19.07 -4.75 35.57
CA LYS A 692 17.96 -4.35 34.68
C LYS A 692 17.21 -3.18 35.30
N VAL A 693 16.96 -2.16 34.50
CA VAL A 693 16.13 -1.01 34.86
C VAL A 693 14.92 -1.03 33.94
N GLU A 694 13.72 -1.00 34.51
CA GLU A 694 12.47 -1.04 33.75
C GLU A 694 11.78 0.32 33.76
N LEU A 695 11.46 0.83 32.57
CA LEU A 695 10.73 2.08 32.34
C LEU A 695 9.58 1.83 31.36
N MET A 696 8.44 2.47 31.58
CA MET A 696 7.30 2.39 30.66
C MET A 696 7.51 3.28 29.42
N GLY A 697 6.90 2.88 28.30
CA GLY A 697 7.08 3.57 27.00
C GLY A 697 6.61 5.03 26.99
N ASN A 698 5.58 5.38 27.77
CA ASN A 698 5.13 6.76 27.93
C ASN A 698 6.16 7.64 28.68
N THR A 699 6.86 7.08 29.66
CA THR A 699 7.94 7.74 30.38
C THR A 699 9.15 7.98 29.47
N ILE A 700 9.53 6.99 28.65
CA ILE A 700 10.60 7.14 27.64
C ILE A 700 10.27 8.26 26.65
N LYS A 701 9.04 8.30 26.13
CA LYS A 701 8.58 9.36 25.22
C LYS A 701 8.68 10.76 25.84
N LYS A 702 8.31 10.90 27.12
CA LYS A 702 8.45 12.18 27.85
C LYS A 702 9.92 12.62 28.03
N LEU A 703 10.83 11.67 28.24
CA LEU A 703 12.28 11.95 28.32
C LEU A 703 12.86 12.42 26.99
N GLU A 704 12.41 11.84 25.87
CA GLU A 704 12.78 12.25 24.51
C GLU A 704 12.37 13.69 24.20
N GLU A 705 11.12 14.05 24.51
CA GLU A 705 10.55 15.37 24.20
C GLU A 705 11.17 16.50 25.04
N SER A 706 11.87 16.17 26.14
CA SER A 706 12.27 17.12 27.18
C SER A 706 13.78 17.21 27.43
N ILE A 707 14.61 16.63 26.54
CA ILE A 707 16.10 16.66 26.59
C ILE A 707 16.66 16.21 27.95
N PHE A 708 16.34 14.98 28.34
CA PHE A 708 16.87 14.33 29.54
C PHE A 708 17.98 13.32 29.23
N ASN A 709 18.95 13.20 30.13
CA ASN A 709 19.90 12.09 30.19
C ASN A 709 19.49 11.12 31.30
N ILE A 710 19.64 9.82 31.06
CA ILE A 710 19.56 8.80 32.11
C ILE A 710 20.98 8.46 32.55
N SER A 711 21.25 8.60 33.84
CA SER A 711 22.48 8.12 34.49
C SER A 711 22.19 6.84 35.25
N ILE A 712 22.88 5.75 34.92
CA ILE A 712 22.86 4.50 35.70
C ILE A 712 24.21 4.39 36.39
N LYS A 713 24.22 4.50 37.72
CA LYS A 713 25.45 4.53 38.51
C LYS A 713 25.58 3.27 39.35
N ARG A 714 26.67 2.54 39.17
CA ARG A 714 27.01 1.33 39.93
C ARG A 714 28.47 1.41 40.37
N ASP A 715 28.70 1.41 41.70
CA ASP A 715 30.03 1.61 42.30
C ASP A 715 30.76 2.85 41.76
N THR A 716 31.92 2.68 41.11
CA THR A 716 32.73 3.74 40.51
C THR A 716 32.41 3.97 39.03
N VAL A 717 31.45 3.22 38.46
CA VAL A 717 31.11 3.28 37.04
C VAL A 717 29.76 3.97 36.87
N GLU A 718 29.73 5.00 36.03
CA GLU A 718 28.53 5.76 35.71
C GLU A 718 28.31 5.73 34.19
N TYR A 719 27.16 5.20 33.78
CA TYR A 719 26.72 5.20 32.40
C TYR A 719 25.73 6.33 32.20
N ILE A 720 26.08 7.31 31.37
CA ILE A 720 25.20 8.41 31.01
C ILE A 720 24.71 8.17 29.59
N ILE A 721 23.40 7.99 29.45
CA ILE A 721 22.75 7.66 28.18
C ILE A 721 21.81 8.83 27.83
N PRO A 722 22.06 9.54 26.72
CA PRO A 722 21.12 10.53 26.21
C PRO A 722 19.81 9.88 25.79
N ALA A 723 18.66 10.51 26.08
CA ALA A 723 17.34 9.97 25.69
C ALA A 723 17.20 9.73 24.19
N GLU A 724 17.87 10.55 23.37
CA GLU A 724 17.94 10.39 21.92
C GLU A 724 18.66 9.12 21.43
N GLU A 725 19.44 8.45 22.29
CA GLU A 725 20.16 7.20 21.97
C GLU A 725 19.33 5.93 22.21
N PHE A 726 18.29 6.01 23.05
CA PHE A 726 17.34 4.91 23.28
C PHE A 726 15.90 5.30 22.95
N ALA A 727 15.73 6.28 22.07
CA ALA A 727 14.42 6.70 21.62
C ALA A 727 13.62 5.49 21.08
N ILE A 728 12.30 5.50 21.27
CA ILE A 728 11.39 4.44 20.80
C ILE A 728 11.65 4.12 19.32
N SER A 729 12.01 5.14 18.52
CA SER A 729 12.34 4.96 17.11
C SER A 729 13.68 4.25 16.84
N LYS A 730 14.72 4.44 17.67
CA LYS A 730 15.99 3.69 17.59
C LYS A 730 15.84 2.27 18.14
N ILE A 731 15.03 2.08 19.19
CA ILE A 731 14.68 0.75 19.70
C ILE A 731 13.90 -0.02 18.62
N ALA A 732 12.93 0.61 17.96
CA ALA A 732 12.20 0.04 16.83
C ALA A 732 13.14 -0.36 15.67
N GLU A 733 14.10 0.49 15.31
CA GLU A 733 15.11 0.20 14.30
C GLU A 733 15.98 -1.03 14.66
N ASN A 734 16.46 -1.11 15.91
CA ASN A 734 17.23 -2.27 16.40
C ASN A 734 16.40 -3.56 16.48
N LEU A 735 15.08 -3.46 16.66
CA LEU A 735 14.15 -4.59 16.65
C LEU A 735 13.64 -4.93 15.23
N GLY A 736 14.12 -4.24 14.18
CA GLY A 736 13.72 -4.48 12.79
C GLY A 736 12.34 -3.91 12.42
N LEU A 737 11.76 -3.06 13.26
CA LEU A 737 10.47 -2.40 13.04
C LEU A 737 10.71 -1.11 12.23
N ARG A 738 10.32 -1.10 10.94
CA ARG A 738 10.51 0.06 10.05
C ARG A 738 9.61 1.25 10.45
N LYS A 739 10.22 2.42 10.56
CA LYS A 739 9.62 3.72 10.93
C LYS A 739 8.70 4.24 9.82
N VAL A 740 7.41 4.43 10.10
CA VAL A 740 6.49 5.24 9.29
C VAL A 740 6.85 6.72 9.54
N ILE A 741 7.40 7.40 8.54
CA ILE A 741 7.79 8.81 8.65
C ILE A 741 6.56 9.69 8.44
N TRP A 742 6.03 10.27 9.52
CA TRP A 742 5.12 11.42 9.43
C TRP A 742 5.97 12.70 9.34
N LYS A 743 6.00 13.35 8.18
CA LYS A 743 6.66 14.64 8.00
C LYS A 743 5.61 15.75 8.17
N ILE A 744 5.62 16.39 9.33
CA ILE A 744 4.86 17.61 9.61
C ILE A 744 5.55 18.76 8.87
N SER A 745 4.87 19.38 7.91
CA SER A 745 5.29 20.65 7.31
C SER A 745 5.09 21.78 8.33
N ARG A 746 6.14 22.56 8.57
CA ARG A 746 6.08 23.77 9.41
C ARG A 746 6.46 24.97 8.54
N LEU A 747 5.45 25.82 8.32
CA LEU A 747 5.49 27.26 8.10
C LEU A 747 6.86 27.89 7.77
N MET A 748 6.99 28.34 6.53
CA MET A 748 7.36 29.72 6.21
C MET A 748 6.66 30.18 4.94
#